data_AF-W8W0D1-F1
#
_entry.id   AF-W8W0D1-F1
#
_cell.length_a   1.000
_cell.length_b   1.000
_cell.length_c   1.000
_cell.angle_alpha   90.00
_cell.angle_beta   90.00
_cell.angle_gamma   90.00
#
_symmetry.space_group_name_H-M   'P 1'
#
loop_
_entity.id
_entity.type
_entity.pdbx_description
1 polymer ?
#
loop_
_entity_poly.entity_id
_entity_poly.type
_entity_poly.pdbx_seq_one_letter_code
_entity_poly.pdbx_strand_id
1 'polypeptide(L)'
;MALDQALSNIYQTTTLTDRQTFIAQRLDKLFDQYNIPFSASKLYKGGLFAMQPNLRANPDWMSQSAHSFREIFYHVLHQSKFIQFPNGTDKKSVLFEMFGTRKNEIKHLNKLGKIYNMFSDIAHHYLNKPNPKDQVSESDYDGLVHEFEDELYKILFRQLDVHERLGELVLKFGNAEPEIADIEANKNYITKSLDAAQYFYSIVTPESLSVLIEHGFYDDLQWSVKHFELDQWLAFELFSLERLASKAPDMIASIFLNYRVAKDADPAATRHSLIRSLAYIQGDNREALLKMLDTPPWSFKNVQDRSDYLLENLAENIVETGNWNHFILYLKVRFAVDSSMPTKYDPWSRRGFNPFNYAVTTTEQTLVGLLETPSAHTVDTLKLLCKIFNNGLCLESHEAAIFPYQDAINFLSFDVVSTDVHSAIIDYDTEIIEKLLLCYKHLAERVIAASTETEDISLIWNELPDSPICWKLRYHLIGMAGMCYNDLFVEESVRFTHFDEPTEFLSGAEYGLTISKHYPRLNDQEKKKIFQNYLLYFNKESENSHRKIVYATPVFSAIQEFLSIEQLNELAHEGIELIENYKPTPSISTVTGGMVLDQSPINKLDLAKLPVNELIEKIEKEWHPEKIIKRRRSKSFLRPINASGLGKLIAQDMKERASEYLPRLKDFLKPEKITLTYVYHILDGLVECFRGALIEEDQELVLDFVAEVLSLYKEDKLVDVTYSEDFQSRFHDLTTKEMIFSRVRDLVAQLVEPSSNFIDSSTNPTSIEQLGKILEIMLLHEDPKPTDEELSTTQKTVSKAGGPSLAWDAQALALSSIRGRAFMSYMNFLTHLNESRFQHIHPAERWQSTLKDFIYNEKTRALHFMFGFYTCTIFNLDRSWLLHQTKHLWSESYPYVLRLQVWIGFLRQSPWTGYLELPMYQDAYVYWITNPPVPETDREYSGSFDTGIATHMMNYFVYAATGNKAEQIVDLFFEKGCSKSNSRFIDLIGHHIIDEEHSSSSKLPEGISQSLKDLWHRYLDHRPEQKILECFSFWVSNKSSLLSMDTQIELILSTLKSTDGKLSFLHPLEGQLMSFAKRSPEQVLEICELLILNGTIRNKSSEQYLYLRGMWVDLFQFLYTTPFANKTEALVSRIIEEGGSEYWALKK
;
A
#
# COMPACT_ATOMS: atom_id res chain seq x y z
N MET A 1 -20.10 16.20 -70.59
CA MET A 1 -18.84 16.32 -71.35
C MET A 1 -18.47 17.76 -71.72
N ALA A 2 -19.14 18.46 -72.65
CA ALA A 2 -18.75 19.86 -72.97
C ALA A 2 -19.02 20.85 -71.81
N LEU A 3 -20.08 20.62 -71.02
CA LEU A 3 -20.37 21.39 -69.80
C LEU A 3 -19.38 21.07 -68.66
N ASP A 4 -18.97 19.81 -68.50
CA ASP A 4 -17.95 19.40 -67.52
C ASP A 4 -16.56 19.94 -67.85
N GLN A 5 -16.24 20.07 -69.14
CA GLN A 5 -14.97 20.62 -69.61
C GLN A 5 -14.94 22.16 -69.49
N ALA A 6 -16.08 22.83 -69.71
CA ALA A 6 -16.25 24.25 -69.43
C ALA A 6 -16.20 24.55 -67.92
N LEU A 7 -16.87 23.75 -67.09
CA LEU A 7 -16.81 23.84 -65.63
C LEU A 7 -15.40 23.53 -65.11
N SER A 8 -14.71 22.51 -65.65
CA SER A 8 -13.32 22.19 -65.30
C SER A 8 -12.35 23.32 -65.62
N ASN A 9 -12.53 24.03 -66.73
CA ASN A 9 -11.69 25.19 -67.09
C ASN A 9 -12.03 26.42 -66.23
N ILE A 10 -13.28 26.59 -65.81
CA ILE A 10 -13.72 27.65 -64.90
C ILE A 10 -13.17 27.44 -63.48
N TYR A 11 -13.22 26.21 -62.94
CA TYR A 11 -12.71 25.89 -61.61
C TYR A 11 -11.17 25.90 -61.51
N GLN A 12 -10.44 25.84 -62.63
CA GLN A 12 -8.97 25.97 -62.66
C GLN A 12 -8.46 27.41 -62.56
N THR A 13 -9.33 28.42 -62.68
CA THR A 13 -8.92 29.85 -62.70
C THR A 13 -9.14 30.60 -61.39
N THR A 14 -9.68 29.94 -60.36
CA THR A 14 -9.78 30.55 -59.01
C THR A 14 -8.51 30.27 -58.23
N THR A 15 -7.64 31.27 -58.10
CA THR A 15 -6.43 31.17 -57.26
C THR A 15 -6.87 31.14 -55.80
N LEU A 16 -6.71 29.99 -55.14
CA LEU A 16 -7.02 29.83 -53.73
C LEU A 16 -5.82 30.26 -52.89
N THR A 17 -6.10 30.85 -51.73
CA THR A 17 -5.09 30.96 -50.66
C THR A 17 -4.75 29.58 -50.09
N ASP A 18 -3.64 29.45 -49.37
CA ASP A 18 -3.27 28.19 -48.70
C ASP A 18 -4.36 27.72 -47.73
N ARG A 19 -5.00 28.67 -47.04
CA ARG A 19 -6.12 28.42 -46.15
C ARG A 19 -7.33 27.83 -46.88
N GLN A 20 -7.69 28.43 -48.02
CA GLN A 20 -8.81 27.95 -48.84
C GLN A 20 -8.50 26.58 -49.47
N THR A 21 -7.23 26.36 -49.84
CA THR A 21 -6.75 25.05 -50.34
C THR A 21 -6.86 23.98 -49.26
N PHE A 22 -6.48 24.29 -48.02
CA PHE A 22 -6.63 23.42 -46.87
C PHE A 22 -8.10 23.06 -46.59
N ILE A 23 -8.98 24.07 -46.53
CA ILE A 23 -10.42 23.87 -46.30
C ILE A 23 -11.01 22.96 -47.38
N ALA A 24 -10.69 23.22 -48.65
CA ALA A 24 -11.15 22.43 -49.78
C ALA A 24 -10.74 20.94 -49.67
N GLN A 25 -9.47 20.66 -49.40
CA GLN A 25 -8.98 19.28 -49.28
C GLN A 25 -9.59 18.53 -48.07
N ARG A 26 -9.77 19.23 -46.95
CA ARG A 26 -10.33 18.65 -45.73
C ARG A 26 -11.82 18.36 -45.86
N LEU A 27 -12.56 19.24 -46.51
CA LEU A 27 -13.97 19.02 -46.81
C LEU A 27 -14.18 17.78 -47.70
N ASP A 28 -13.33 17.56 -48.71
CA ASP A 28 -13.40 16.34 -49.53
C ASP A 28 -13.06 15.09 -48.71
N LYS A 29 -11.95 15.08 -47.95
CA LYS A 29 -11.60 13.95 -47.07
C LYS A 29 -12.70 13.61 -46.07
N LEU A 30 -13.35 14.63 -45.52
CA LEU A 30 -14.47 14.45 -44.60
C LEU A 30 -15.69 13.85 -45.31
N PHE A 31 -16.04 14.35 -46.50
CA PHE A 31 -17.18 13.83 -47.27
C PHE A 31 -16.94 12.38 -47.70
N ASP A 32 -15.71 12.04 -48.08
CA ASP A 32 -15.28 10.67 -48.41
C ASP A 32 -15.42 9.75 -47.19
N GLN A 33 -14.98 10.18 -45.99
CA GLN A 33 -15.09 9.40 -44.74
C GLN A 33 -16.54 9.01 -44.43
N TYR A 34 -17.51 9.84 -44.78
CA TYR A 34 -18.94 9.61 -44.54
C TYR A 34 -19.73 9.17 -45.79
N ASN A 35 -19.05 8.78 -46.87
CA ASN A 35 -19.65 8.34 -48.14
C ASN A 35 -20.66 9.34 -48.73
N ILE A 36 -20.43 10.65 -48.59
CA ILE A 36 -21.29 11.69 -49.17
C ILE A 36 -20.93 11.81 -50.67
N PRO A 37 -21.86 11.59 -51.62
CA PRO A 37 -21.55 11.42 -53.04
C PRO A 37 -21.30 12.74 -53.80
N PHE A 38 -20.70 13.73 -53.15
CA PHE A 38 -20.42 15.06 -53.70
C PHE A 38 -19.02 15.53 -53.28
N SER A 39 -18.34 16.26 -54.17
CA SER A 39 -17.07 16.92 -53.81
C SER A 39 -17.36 18.28 -53.18
N ALA A 40 -17.22 18.35 -51.86
CA ALA A 40 -17.41 19.56 -51.09
C ALA A 40 -16.42 20.67 -51.50
N SER A 41 -15.22 20.31 -51.96
CA SER A 41 -14.28 21.28 -52.50
C SER A 41 -14.79 21.97 -53.76
N LYS A 42 -15.57 21.29 -54.62
CA LYS A 42 -16.18 21.91 -55.81
C LYS A 42 -17.25 22.94 -55.42
N LEU A 43 -18.06 22.63 -54.41
CA LEU A 43 -19.06 23.56 -53.87
C LEU A 43 -18.39 24.78 -53.24
N TYR A 44 -17.36 24.56 -52.43
CA TYR A 44 -16.58 25.63 -51.82
C TYR A 44 -15.88 26.53 -52.86
N LYS A 45 -15.23 25.94 -53.87
CA LYS A 45 -14.62 26.67 -54.99
C LYS A 45 -15.65 27.40 -55.85
N GLY A 46 -16.84 26.82 -56.05
CA GLY A 46 -17.94 27.48 -56.76
C GLY A 46 -18.47 28.71 -56.03
N GLY A 47 -18.56 28.65 -54.70
CA GLY A 47 -18.91 29.78 -53.85
C GLY A 47 -17.93 30.93 -53.98
N LEU A 48 -16.62 30.63 -53.96
CA LEU A 48 -15.54 31.62 -54.12
C LEU A 48 -15.46 32.17 -55.55
N PHE A 49 -15.67 31.33 -56.56
CA PHE A 49 -15.66 31.75 -57.96
C PHE A 49 -16.74 32.82 -58.22
N ALA A 50 -17.97 32.61 -57.72
CA ALA A 50 -19.06 33.57 -57.87
C ALA A 50 -18.78 34.96 -57.27
N MET A 51 -17.78 35.08 -56.38
CA MET A 51 -17.39 36.33 -55.72
C MET A 51 -16.31 37.12 -56.48
N GLN A 52 -15.77 36.59 -57.58
CA GLN A 52 -14.70 37.27 -58.32
C GLN A 52 -15.15 38.64 -58.85
N PRO A 53 -14.27 39.66 -58.88
CA PRO A 53 -14.65 41.03 -59.24
C PRO A 53 -15.37 41.18 -60.59
N ASN A 54 -15.00 40.36 -61.57
CA ASN A 54 -15.60 40.33 -62.92
C ASN A 54 -17.01 39.71 -62.96
N LEU A 55 -17.41 38.97 -61.92
CA LEU A 55 -18.71 38.30 -61.83
C LEU A 55 -19.71 39.03 -60.93
N ARG A 56 -19.23 40.00 -60.14
CA ARG A 56 -20.09 40.87 -59.30
C ARG A 56 -21.04 41.77 -60.10
N ALA A 57 -20.83 41.90 -61.41
CA ALA A 57 -21.77 42.57 -62.31
C ALA A 57 -23.11 41.81 -62.46
N ASN A 58 -23.17 40.52 -62.10
CA ASN A 58 -24.39 39.74 -62.05
C ASN A 58 -25.17 40.07 -60.76
N PRO A 59 -26.40 40.62 -60.80
CA PRO A 59 -27.15 41.00 -59.60
C PRO A 59 -27.40 39.84 -58.62
N ASP A 60 -27.31 38.58 -59.07
CA ASP A 60 -27.52 37.38 -58.24
C ASP A 60 -26.23 36.74 -57.72
N TRP A 61 -25.06 37.38 -57.89
CA TRP A 61 -23.76 36.78 -57.55
C TRP A 61 -23.66 36.33 -56.08
N MET A 62 -24.20 37.12 -55.14
CA MET A 62 -24.25 36.78 -53.71
C MET A 62 -25.15 35.58 -53.44
N SER A 63 -26.30 35.49 -54.13
CA SER A 63 -27.22 34.36 -54.02
C SER A 63 -26.59 33.06 -54.54
N GLN A 64 -25.90 33.13 -55.68
CA GLN A 64 -25.18 31.99 -56.27
C GLN A 64 -24.01 31.51 -55.39
N SER A 65 -23.26 32.45 -54.82
CA SER A 65 -22.19 32.16 -53.85
C SER A 65 -22.77 31.52 -52.58
N ALA A 66 -23.82 32.10 -52.01
CA ALA A 66 -24.44 31.64 -50.77
C ALA A 66 -25.06 30.26 -50.94
N HIS A 67 -25.66 29.99 -52.09
CA HIS A 67 -26.18 28.67 -52.43
C HIS A 67 -25.06 27.63 -52.40
N SER A 68 -23.90 27.94 -52.96
CA SER A 68 -22.75 27.02 -52.99
C SER A 68 -22.21 26.72 -51.57
N PHE A 69 -22.06 27.74 -50.71
CA PHE A 69 -21.61 27.54 -49.33
C PHE A 69 -22.64 26.85 -48.44
N ARG A 70 -23.94 27.15 -48.64
CA ARG A 70 -25.03 26.46 -47.94
C ARG A 70 -25.05 24.98 -48.27
N GLU A 71 -24.88 24.60 -49.54
CA GLU A 71 -24.95 23.20 -49.98
C GLU A 71 -23.89 22.30 -49.31
N ILE A 72 -22.75 22.87 -48.88
CA ILE A 72 -21.75 22.14 -48.06
C ILE A 72 -22.38 21.59 -46.78
N PHE A 73 -23.32 22.32 -46.18
CA PHE A 73 -23.97 21.92 -44.93
C PHE A 73 -25.41 21.47 -45.11
N TYR A 74 -26.02 21.68 -46.28
CA TYR A 74 -27.42 21.35 -46.56
C TYR A 74 -27.72 19.86 -46.31
N HIS A 75 -26.81 18.99 -46.74
CA HIS A 75 -26.93 17.55 -46.54
C HIS A 75 -26.78 17.10 -45.07
N VAL A 76 -26.21 17.95 -44.21
CA VAL A 76 -25.98 17.68 -42.78
C VAL A 76 -27.02 18.38 -41.90
N LEU A 77 -27.51 19.56 -42.28
CA LEU A 77 -28.41 20.41 -41.48
C LEU A 77 -29.89 20.38 -41.92
N HIS A 78 -30.20 20.03 -43.18
CA HIS A 78 -31.58 20.07 -43.71
C HIS A 78 -32.31 18.72 -43.60
N GLN A 79 -33.63 18.76 -43.37
CA GLN A 79 -34.50 17.63 -42.97
C GLN A 79 -34.78 16.54 -44.03
N SER A 80 -34.10 16.48 -45.19
CA SER A 80 -34.52 15.59 -46.28
C SER A 80 -33.70 14.31 -46.39
N LYS A 81 -34.27 13.20 -45.89
CA LYS A 81 -34.32 11.81 -46.41
C LYS A 81 -33.09 11.09 -46.98
N PHE A 82 -31.92 11.69 -47.14
CA PHE A 82 -30.80 11.08 -47.86
C PHE A 82 -29.72 10.45 -46.99
N ILE A 83 -29.75 10.65 -45.66
CA ILE A 83 -28.85 9.93 -44.75
C ILE A 83 -29.68 9.32 -43.62
N GLN A 84 -29.92 8.01 -43.70
CA GLN A 84 -30.36 7.22 -42.55
C GLN A 84 -29.11 6.90 -41.72
N PHE A 85 -28.92 7.63 -40.62
CA PHE A 85 -27.91 7.26 -39.63
C PHE A 85 -28.46 6.14 -38.73
N PRO A 86 -27.63 5.16 -38.32
CA PRO A 86 -28.07 4.10 -37.44
C PRO A 86 -28.55 4.68 -36.09
N ASN A 87 -29.70 4.22 -35.59
CA ASN A 87 -30.14 4.36 -34.19
C ASN A 87 -30.74 5.70 -33.70
N GLY A 88 -31.19 6.61 -34.57
CA GLY A 88 -31.99 7.77 -34.12
C GLY A 88 -31.22 8.80 -33.28
N THR A 89 -29.91 8.88 -33.46
CA THR A 89 -29.01 9.87 -32.85
C THR A 89 -29.42 11.31 -33.17
N ASP A 90 -29.29 12.20 -32.20
CA ASP A 90 -29.58 13.64 -32.32
C ASP A 90 -28.74 14.26 -33.45
N LYS A 91 -29.32 15.15 -34.25
CA LYS A 91 -28.60 15.87 -35.32
C LYS A 91 -27.35 16.60 -34.81
N LYS A 92 -27.37 17.03 -33.55
CA LYS A 92 -26.19 17.58 -32.88
C LYS A 92 -25.09 16.55 -32.68
N SER A 93 -25.40 15.30 -32.32
CA SER A 93 -24.38 14.27 -32.08
C SER A 93 -23.64 13.85 -33.35
N VAL A 94 -24.30 13.88 -34.52
CA VAL A 94 -23.65 13.63 -35.82
C VAL A 94 -22.72 14.78 -36.21
N LEU A 95 -23.13 16.03 -35.99
CA LEU A 95 -22.23 17.18 -36.14
C LEU A 95 -21.04 17.10 -35.16
N PHE A 96 -21.25 16.59 -33.95
CA PHE A 96 -20.16 16.33 -33.01
C PHE A 96 -19.20 15.24 -33.53
N GLU A 97 -19.71 14.11 -34.00
CA GLU A 97 -18.87 13.06 -34.59
C GLU A 97 -18.11 13.52 -35.85
N MET A 98 -18.72 14.36 -36.69
CA MET A 98 -18.09 14.83 -37.93
C MET A 98 -17.09 15.97 -37.72
N PHE A 99 -17.28 16.81 -36.69
CA PHE A 99 -16.65 18.13 -36.61
C PHE A 99 -16.15 18.54 -35.21
N GLY A 100 -16.25 17.71 -34.16
CA GLY A 100 -15.61 18.02 -32.87
C GLY A 100 -15.92 17.10 -31.68
N THR A 101 -14.88 16.70 -30.95
CA THR A 101 -14.94 15.83 -29.76
C THR A 101 -14.80 16.59 -28.41
N ARG A 102 -14.66 17.93 -28.39
CA ARG A 102 -14.46 18.73 -27.15
C ARG A 102 -15.54 19.78 -26.87
N LYS A 103 -15.77 20.09 -25.57
CA LYS A 103 -16.73 21.11 -25.07
C LYS A 103 -16.58 22.52 -25.68
N ASN A 104 -15.39 22.90 -26.15
CA ASN A 104 -15.13 24.21 -26.77
C ASN A 104 -15.63 24.30 -28.24
N GLU A 105 -15.77 23.17 -28.93
CA GLU A 105 -16.18 23.10 -30.34
C GLU A 105 -17.70 23.29 -30.51
N ILE A 106 -18.49 23.08 -29.43
CA ILE A 106 -19.94 23.37 -29.37
C ILE A 106 -20.23 24.83 -29.79
N LYS A 107 -19.39 25.77 -29.36
CA LYS A 107 -19.55 27.20 -29.66
C LYS A 107 -19.37 27.49 -31.15
N HIS A 108 -18.39 26.85 -31.78
CA HIS A 108 -18.07 27.00 -33.21
C HIS A 108 -19.15 26.35 -34.08
N LEU A 109 -19.65 25.16 -33.69
CA LEU A 109 -20.76 24.50 -34.37
C LEU A 109 -22.07 25.31 -34.32
N ASN A 110 -22.40 25.89 -33.15
CA ASN A 110 -23.55 26.78 -33.04
C ASN A 110 -23.41 28.03 -33.92
N LYS A 111 -22.18 28.49 -34.13
CA LYS A 111 -21.89 29.66 -34.97
C LYS A 111 -22.00 29.32 -36.45
N LEU A 112 -21.47 28.17 -36.90
CA LEU A 112 -21.71 27.65 -38.25
C LEU A 112 -23.21 27.45 -38.53
N GLY A 113 -23.99 26.98 -37.56
CA GLY A 113 -25.45 26.86 -37.72
C GLY A 113 -26.13 28.21 -37.97
N LYS A 114 -25.66 29.30 -37.36
CA LYS A 114 -26.15 30.66 -37.64
C LYS A 114 -25.75 31.13 -39.03
N ILE A 115 -24.49 30.93 -39.41
CA ILE A 115 -23.95 31.30 -40.73
C ILE A 115 -24.69 30.54 -41.84
N TYR A 116 -24.96 29.25 -41.66
CA TYR A 116 -25.78 28.45 -42.57
C TYR A 116 -27.17 29.06 -42.79
N ASN A 117 -27.85 29.47 -41.73
CA ASN A 117 -29.17 30.09 -41.86
C ASN A 117 -29.10 31.42 -42.64
N MET A 118 -28.03 32.20 -42.42
CA MET A 118 -27.80 33.44 -43.17
C MET A 118 -27.54 33.17 -44.66
N PHE A 119 -26.69 32.20 -45.01
CA PHE A 119 -26.51 31.79 -46.40
C PHE A 119 -27.80 31.25 -47.02
N SER A 120 -28.63 30.54 -46.25
CA SER A 120 -29.92 30.06 -46.72
C SER A 120 -30.90 31.19 -47.03
N ASP A 121 -30.95 32.21 -46.17
CA ASP A 121 -31.75 33.42 -46.39
C ASP A 121 -31.28 34.19 -47.65
N ILE A 122 -29.96 34.35 -47.82
CA ILE A 122 -29.35 35.04 -48.97
C ILE A 122 -29.59 34.27 -50.28
N ALA A 123 -29.37 32.96 -50.27
CA ALA A 123 -29.57 32.09 -51.44
C ALA A 123 -31.04 32.05 -51.91
N HIS A 124 -31.97 32.39 -51.02
CA HIS A 124 -33.41 32.48 -51.31
C HIS A 124 -33.91 33.93 -51.38
N HIS A 125 -33.04 34.92 -51.61
CA HIS A 125 -33.42 36.34 -51.74
C HIS A 125 -34.33 36.85 -50.60
N TYR A 126 -34.16 36.33 -49.38
CA TYR A 126 -34.97 36.66 -48.20
C TYR A 126 -36.48 36.39 -48.36
N LEU A 127 -36.89 35.43 -49.18
CA LEU A 127 -38.30 35.10 -49.47
C LEU A 127 -39.19 34.90 -48.22
N ASN A 128 -38.61 34.64 -47.04
CA ASN A 128 -39.32 34.43 -45.77
C ASN A 128 -39.25 35.61 -44.77
N LYS A 129 -38.66 36.77 -45.12
CA LYS A 129 -38.57 37.96 -44.26
C LYS A 129 -39.21 39.19 -44.94
N PRO A 130 -40.16 39.89 -44.30
CA PRO A 130 -41.03 40.86 -44.97
C PRO A 130 -40.44 42.27 -45.18
N ASN A 131 -39.15 42.53 -44.89
CA ASN A 131 -38.61 43.90 -44.83
C ASN A 131 -37.50 44.18 -45.87
N PRO A 132 -37.66 45.16 -46.78
CA PRO A 132 -36.64 45.53 -47.77
C PRO A 132 -35.31 46.08 -47.20
N LYS A 133 -35.27 46.39 -45.90
CA LYS A 133 -34.06 46.85 -45.19
C LYS A 133 -33.09 45.71 -44.83
N ASP A 134 -33.45 44.45 -45.09
CA ASP A 134 -32.65 43.27 -44.77
C ASP A 134 -31.71 42.84 -45.93
N GLN A 135 -31.56 43.66 -46.98
CA GLN A 135 -30.58 43.40 -48.04
C GLN A 135 -29.15 43.60 -47.50
N VAL A 136 -28.42 42.49 -47.39
CA VAL A 136 -26.99 42.44 -47.04
C VAL A 136 -26.17 43.17 -48.11
N SER A 137 -25.33 44.12 -47.69
CA SER A 137 -24.40 44.80 -48.60
C SER A 137 -23.28 43.87 -49.07
N GLU A 138 -22.57 44.21 -50.15
CA GLU A 138 -21.42 43.40 -50.58
C GLU A 138 -20.37 43.24 -49.46
N SER A 139 -20.15 44.30 -48.68
CA SER A 139 -19.22 44.28 -47.54
C SER A 139 -19.70 43.36 -46.42
N ASP A 140 -21.01 43.32 -46.15
CA ASP A 140 -21.59 42.43 -45.15
C ASP A 140 -21.52 40.96 -45.62
N TYR A 141 -21.69 40.71 -46.91
CA TYR A 141 -21.55 39.38 -47.51
C TYR A 141 -20.11 38.87 -47.51
N ASP A 142 -19.16 39.72 -47.92
CA ASP A 142 -17.72 39.40 -47.86
C ASP A 142 -17.29 39.11 -46.40
N GLY A 143 -17.82 39.86 -45.43
CA GLY A 143 -17.62 39.61 -44.00
C GLY A 143 -18.20 38.27 -43.54
N LEU A 144 -19.40 37.89 -44.00
CA LEU A 144 -20.04 36.61 -43.69
C LEU A 144 -19.25 35.42 -44.26
N VAL A 145 -18.73 35.54 -45.49
CA VAL A 145 -17.90 34.49 -46.09
C VAL A 145 -16.57 34.37 -45.35
N HIS A 146 -15.96 35.48 -44.96
CA HIS A 146 -14.75 35.42 -44.15
C HIS A 146 -15.01 34.73 -42.79
N GLU A 147 -16.12 35.07 -42.13
CA GLU A 147 -16.55 34.42 -40.89
C GLU A 147 -16.80 32.91 -41.07
N PHE A 148 -17.39 32.53 -42.21
CA PHE A 148 -17.60 31.14 -42.58
C PHE A 148 -16.30 30.35 -42.76
N GLU A 149 -15.35 30.89 -43.53
CA GLU A 149 -14.02 30.30 -43.70
C GLU A 149 -13.29 30.18 -42.35
N ASP A 150 -13.48 31.17 -41.48
CA ASP A 150 -12.91 31.20 -40.14
C ASP A 150 -13.39 30.07 -39.25
N GLU A 151 -14.70 29.85 -39.20
CA GLU A 151 -15.30 28.79 -38.39
C GLU A 151 -15.06 27.41 -39.01
N LEU A 152 -15.08 27.29 -40.34
CA LEU A 152 -14.71 26.05 -41.05
C LEU A 152 -13.28 25.65 -40.76
N TYR A 153 -12.34 26.59 -40.83
CA TYR A 153 -10.93 26.31 -40.54
C TYR A 153 -10.74 25.82 -39.10
N LYS A 154 -11.39 26.47 -38.12
CA LYS A 154 -11.29 26.07 -36.70
C LYS A 154 -11.82 24.66 -36.43
N ILE A 155 -12.82 24.24 -37.17
CA ILE A 155 -13.51 22.96 -37.01
C ILE A 155 -12.82 21.82 -37.79
N LEU A 156 -12.25 22.11 -38.96
CA LEU A 156 -11.62 21.10 -39.82
C LEU A 156 -10.15 20.83 -39.47
N PHE A 157 -9.56 21.60 -38.55
CA PHE A 157 -8.18 21.46 -38.14
C PHE A 157 -8.04 20.43 -37.00
N ARG A 158 -7.65 19.18 -37.31
CA ARG A 158 -7.60 18.09 -36.32
C ARG A 158 -6.30 18.10 -35.51
N GLN A 159 -6.35 17.52 -34.31
CA GLN A 159 -5.20 17.38 -33.43
C GLN A 159 -4.03 16.59 -34.06
N LEU A 160 -4.32 15.54 -34.84
CA LEU A 160 -3.29 14.79 -35.56
C LEU A 160 -2.59 15.62 -36.65
N ASP A 161 -3.29 16.59 -37.26
CA ASP A 161 -2.72 17.50 -38.25
C ASP A 161 -1.81 18.53 -37.57
N VAL A 162 -2.17 18.95 -36.36
CA VAL A 162 -1.29 19.75 -35.49
C VAL A 162 -0.01 18.98 -35.20
N HIS A 163 -0.10 17.68 -34.88
CA HIS A 163 1.07 16.84 -34.61
C HIS A 163 1.96 16.67 -35.84
N GLU A 164 1.39 16.38 -37.01
CA GLU A 164 2.16 16.26 -38.25
C GLU A 164 2.89 17.57 -38.58
N ARG A 165 2.18 18.70 -38.50
CA ARG A 165 2.75 20.03 -38.72
C ARG A 165 3.87 20.39 -37.73
N LEU A 166 3.69 20.08 -36.44
CA LEU A 166 4.69 20.30 -35.41
C LEU A 166 5.90 19.36 -35.57
N GLY A 167 5.68 18.13 -36.06
CA GLY A 167 6.73 17.19 -36.42
C GLY A 167 7.60 17.70 -37.56
N GLU A 168 6.98 18.16 -38.65
CA GLU A 168 7.67 18.79 -39.77
C GLU A 168 8.45 20.04 -39.34
N LEU A 169 7.89 20.83 -38.42
CA LEU A 169 8.52 22.03 -37.89
C LEU A 169 9.83 21.72 -37.15
N VAL A 170 9.82 20.73 -36.25
CA VAL A 170 11.02 20.30 -35.51
C VAL A 170 12.10 19.78 -36.47
N LEU A 171 11.71 19.04 -37.51
CA LEU A 171 12.62 18.57 -38.56
C LEU A 171 13.21 19.72 -39.40
N LYS A 172 12.41 20.76 -39.68
CA LYS A 172 12.86 21.96 -40.41
C LYS A 172 13.85 22.79 -39.61
N PHE A 173 13.59 23.03 -38.32
CA PHE A 173 14.51 23.80 -37.47
C PHE A 173 15.88 23.13 -37.29
N GLY A 174 15.97 21.80 -37.44
CA GLY A 174 17.25 21.10 -37.46
C GLY A 174 18.08 21.31 -38.75
N ASN A 175 17.50 21.88 -39.82
CA ASN A 175 18.09 21.89 -41.16
C ASN A 175 18.07 23.27 -41.89
N ALA A 176 17.23 24.23 -41.52
CA ALA A 176 17.12 25.54 -42.19
C ALA A 176 16.51 26.65 -41.30
N GLU A 177 16.73 27.93 -41.66
CA GLU A 177 16.06 29.07 -41.01
C GLU A 177 14.57 29.14 -41.42
N PRO A 178 13.64 29.18 -40.45
CA PRO A 178 12.20 29.25 -40.68
C PRO A 178 11.69 30.66 -41.01
N GLU A 179 10.54 30.77 -41.69
CA GLU A 179 9.85 32.05 -41.85
C GLU A 179 9.14 32.48 -40.56
N ILE A 180 9.19 33.78 -40.22
CA ILE A 180 8.58 34.36 -39.00
C ILE A 180 7.08 34.04 -38.89
N ALA A 181 6.37 34.01 -40.02
CA ALA A 181 4.95 33.67 -40.06
C ALA A 181 4.66 32.22 -39.63
N ASP A 182 5.57 31.29 -39.92
CA ASP A 182 5.44 29.89 -39.49
C ASP A 182 5.70 29.74 -37.99
N ILE A 183 6.60 30.53 -37.40
CA ILE A 183 6.87 30.52 -35.95
C ILE A 183 5.63 30.96 -35.17
N GLU A 184 5.03 32.11 -35.53
CA GLU A 184 3.86 32.65 -34.84
C GLU A 184 2.65 31.73 -34.96
N ALA A 185 2.42 31.13 -36.14
CA ALA A 185 1.34 30.20 -36.36
C ALA A 185 1.46 28.93 -35.48
N ASN A 186 2.68 28.39 -35.32
CA ASN A 186 2.90 27.17 -34.55
C ASN A 186 2.94 27.40 -33.04
N LYS A 187 3.49 28.53 -32.57
CA LYS A 187 3.36 28.94 -31.16
C LYS A 187 1.90 28.99 -30.73
N ASN A 188 1.03 29.53 -31.58
CA ASN A 188 -0.40 29.62 -31.33
C ASN A 188 -1.06 28.23 -31.12
N TYR A 189 -0.58 27.18 -31.79
CA TYR A 189 -1.08 25.81 -31.61
C TYR A 189 -0.60 25.20 -30.29
N ILE A 190 0.67 25.39 -29.95
CA ILE A 190 1.28 24.91 -28.70
C ILE A 190 0.61 25.58 -27.49
N THR A 191 0.43 26.90 -27.51
CA THR A 191 -0.18 27.66 -26.40
C THR A 191 -1.68 27.35 -26.23
N LYS A 192 -2.39 26.97 -27.31
CA LYS A 192 -3.85 26.72 -27.26
C LYS A 192 -4.22 25.25 -27.07
N SER A 193 -3.29 24.30 -27.26
CA SER A 193 -3.55 22.87 -27.08
C SER A 193 -2.47 22.21 -26.23
N LEU A 194 -2.87 21.77 -25.02
CA LEU A 194 -2.02 21.03 -24.09
C LEU A 194 -1.40 19.77 -24.73
N ASP A 195 -2.21 19.06 -25.52
CA ASP A 195 -1.81 17.85 -26.24
C ASP A 195 -0.76 18.16 -27.33
N ALA A 196 -0.93 19.28 -28.04
CA ALA A 196 0.04 19.74 -29.03
C ALA A 196 1.37 20.16 -28.39
N ALA A 197 1.32 20.85 -27.25
CA ALA A 197 2.50 21.22 -26.47
C ALA A 197 3.27 19.98 -26.02
N GLN A 198 2.57 19.01 -25.41
CA GLN A 198 3.17 17.76 -24.96
C GLN A 198 3.83 16.98 -26.10
N TYR A 199 3.15 16.86 -27.24
CA TYR A 199 3.69 16.16 -28.41
C TYR A 199 4.95 16.86 -28.91
N PHE A 200 4.86 18.18 -29.13
CA PHE A 200 5.97 19.02 -29.61
C PHE A 200 7.23 18.85 -28.77
N TYR A 201 7.15 19.07 -27.45
CA TYR A 201 8.30 18.96 -26.55
C TYR A 201 8.85 17.53 -26.41
N SER A 202 8.03 16.51 -26.68
CA SER A 202 8.48 15.11 -26.69
C SER A 202 9.39 14.77 -27.88
N ILE A 203 9.24 15.47 -29.01
CA ILE A 203 9.97 15.20 -30.26
C ILE A 203 11.16 16.15 -30.51
N VAL A 204 11.34 17.21 -29.68
CA VAL A 204 12.47 18.15 -29.80
C VAL A 204 13.82 17.42 -29.80
N THR A 205 14.78 17.92 -30.56
CA THR A 205 16.14 17.36 -30.65
C THR A 205 17.18 18.40 -30.21
N PRO A 206 18.42 17.98 -29.88
CA PRO A 206 19.49 18.95 -29.57
C PRO A 206 19.71 19.99 -30.67
N GLU A 207 19.58 19.61 -31.93
CA GLU A 207 19.85 20.45 -33.10
C GLU A 207 18.79 21.54 -33.30
N SER A 208 17.54 21.27 -32.92
CA SER A 208 16.43 22.23 -33.04
C SER A 208 16.32 23.18 -31.83
N LEU A 209 16.93 22.83 -30.69
CA LEU A 209 16.72 23.52 -29.42
C LEU A 209 17.17 25.00 -29.43
N SER A 210 18.29 25.34 -30.07
CA SER A 210 18.84 26.70 -30.06
C SER A 210 17.93 27.67 -30.79
N VAL A 211 17.49 27.27 -31.98
CA VAL A 211 16.54 27.98 -32.82
C VAL A 211 15.20 28.16 -32.10
N LEU A 212 14.72 27.12 -31.42
CA LEU A 212 13.48 27.18 -30.63
C LEU A 212 13.56 28.18 -29.48
N ILE A 213 14.72 28.30 -28.83
CA ILE A 213 14.93 29.26 -27.74
C ILE A 213 15.04 30.68 -28.28
N GLU A 214 15.82 30.91 -29.33
CA GLU A 214 15.97 32.23 -29.96
C GLU A 214 14.63 32.79 -30.44
N HIS A 215 13.75 31.92 -30.90
CA HIS A 215 12.40 32.29 -31.32
C HIS A 215 11.38 32.25 -30.19
N GLY A 216 11.77 32.02 -28.95
CA GLY A 216 10.95 32.22 -27.76
C GLY A 216 9.91 31.14 -27.49
N PHE A 217 10.12 29.90 -27.94
CA PHE A 217 9.23 28.77 -27.57
C PHE A 217 9.36 28.41 -26.09
N TYR A 218 10.47 28.78 -25.45
CA TYR A 218 10.73 28.58 -24.03
C TYR A 218 10.56 29.87 -23.19
N ASP A 219 9.97 30.93 -23.72
CA ASP A 219 9.79 32.21 -23.00
C ASP A 219 8.84 32.09 -21.80
N ASP A 220 7.82 31.22 -21.92
CA ASP A 220 6.79 31.01 -20.89
C ASP A 220 7.30 30.30 -19.63
N LEU A 221 8.52 29.77 -19.68
CA LEU A 221 9.27 29.35 -18.50
C LEU A 221 9.32 30.46 -17.42
N GLN A 222 9.12 31.74 -17.75
CA GLN A 222 9.19 32.89 -16.84
C GLN A 222 7.97 33.11 -15.90
N TRP A 223 6.83 32.42 -16.07
CA TRP A 223 5.63 32.66 -15.23
C TRP A 223 5.60 31.82 -13.95
N SER A 224 5.37 32.49 -12.82
CA SER A 224 5.10 31.88 -11.50
C SER A 224 3.99 30.83 -11.60
N VAL A 225 4.25 29.60 -11.17
CA VAL A 225 3.21 28.58 -11.00
C VAL A 225 2.31 29.03 -9.84
N LYS A 226 1.26 29.79 -10.14
CA LYS A 226 0.24 30.18 -9.16
C LYS A 226 -0.60 28.95 -8.85
N HIS A 227 -0.27 28.28 -7.75
CA HIS A 227 -1.04 27.25 -7.04
C HIS A 227 -1.51 26.05 -7.88
N PHE A 228 -0.84 24.92 -7.74
CA PHE A 228 -1.38 23.60 -8.10
C PHE A 228 -1.12 22.58 -6.98
N GLU A 229 -2.15 21.79 -6.67
CA GLU A 229 -2.11 20.64 -5.79
C GLU A 229 -1.19 19.54 -6.40
N LEU A 230 -0.55 18.77 -5.52
CA LEU A 230 0.65 17.94 -5.73
C LEU A 230 0.70 16.93 -6.90
N ASP A 231 -0.37 16.74 -7.68
CA ASP A 231 -0.51 15.57 -8.57
C ASP A 231 -0.44 15.82 -10.09
N GLN A 232 -0.27 17.05 -10.58
CA GLN A 232 -0.22 17.30 -12.05
C GLN A 232 0.90 18.28 -12.48
N TRP A 233 2.11 17.74 -12.65
CA TRP A 233 3.26 18.43 -13.23
C TRP A 233 3.16 18.45 -14.77
N LEU A 234 2.51 19.47 -15.35
CA LEU A 234 2.41 19.65 -16.81
C LEU A 234 3.33 20.79 -17.29
N ALA A 235 4.64 20.65 -17.08
CA ALA A 235 5.66 21.55 -17.63
C ALA A 235 6.49 20.80 -18.70
N PHE A 236 5.91 20.65 -19.89
CA PHE A 236 6.48 19.84 -20.97
C PHE A 236 7.83 20.37 -21.48
N GLU A 237 8.01 21.69 -21.42
CA GLU A 237 9.26 22.40 -21.66
C GLU A 237 10.39 21.83 -20.80
N LEU A 238 10.16 21.75 -19.48
CA LEU A 238 11.14 21.27 -18.50
C LEU A 238 11.48 19.80 -18.73
N PHE A 239 10.47 18.97 -19.02
CA PHE A 239 10.70 17.56 -19.36
C PHE A 239 11.55 17.40 -20.63
N SER A 240 11.38 18.28 -21.63
CA SER A 240 12.23 18.27 -22.82
C SER A 240 13.69 18.61 -22.49
N LEU A 241 13.94 19.58 -21.59
CA LEU A 241 15.28 19.96 -21.16
C LEU A 241 15.96 18.82 -20.38
N GLU A 242 15.24 18.15 -19.47
CA GLU A 242 15.76 16.98 -18.72
C GLU A 242 16.23 15.88 -19.66
N ARG A 243 15.39 15.50 -20.63
CA ARG A 243 15.72 14.47 -21.62
C ARG A 243 16.96 14.84 -22.43
N LEU A 244 17.10 16.12 -22.77
CA LEU A 244 18.20 16.63 -23.60
C LEU A 244 19.49 16.88 -22.82
N ALA A 245 19.44 16.98 -21.48
CA ALA A 245 20.63 17.17 -20.63
C ALA A 245 21.69 16.09 -20.83
N SER A 246 21.27 14.84 -21.06
CA SER A 246 22.18 13.73 -21.37
C SER A 246 22.89 13.85 -22.74
N LYS A 247 22.34 14.66 -23.67
CA LYS A 247 22.83 14.79 -25.05
C LYS A 247 23.54 16.13 -25.31
N ALA A 248 23.13 17.21 -24.64
CA ALA A 248 23.66 18.56 -24.83
C ALA A 248 23.82 19.31 -23.49
N PRO A 249 24.66 18.81 -22.56
CA PRO A 249 24.70 19.30 -21.18
C PRO A 249 25.10 20.77 -21.04
N ASP A 250 26.10 21.25 -21.78
CA ASP A 250 26.55 22.66 -21.70
C ASP A 250 25.48 23.65 -22.18
N MET A 251 24.74 23.26 -23.21
CA MET A 251 23.64 24.04 -23.73
C MET A 251 22.52 24.14 -22.69
N ILE A 252 22.13 23.01 -22.10
CA ILE A 252 21.12 22.98 -21.02
C ILE A 252 21.58 23.79 -19.80
N ALA A 253 22.85 23.72 -19.44
CA ALA A 253 23.40 24.52 -18.35
C ALA A 253 23.28 26.03 -18.63
N SER A 254 23.62 26.46 -19.84
CA SER A 254 23.51 27.87 -20.23
C SER A 254 22.07 28.38 -20.20
N ILE A 255 21.09 27.52 -20.52
CA ILE A 255 19.66 27.85 -20.46
C ILE A 255 19.24 28.12 -19.02
N PHE A 256 19.58 27.21 -18.09
CA PHE A 256 19.27 27.40 -16.67
C PHE A 256 19.98 28.61 -16.07
N LEU A 257 21.25 28.87 -16.41
CA LEU A 257 22.00 30.03 -15.90
C LEU A 257 21.44 31.38 -16.38
N ASN A 258 20.84 31.41 -17.58
CA ASN A 258 20.22 32.62 -18.13
C ASN A 258 18.74 32.79 -17.74
N TYR A 259 18.15 31.80 -17.05
CA TYR A 259 16.76 31.83 -16.62
C TYR A 259 16.52 32.95 -15.59
N ARG A 260 15.47 33.75 -15.80
CA ARG A 260 15.07 34.83 -14.89
C ARG A 260 13.77 34.49 -14.18
N VAL A 261 13.82 34.40 -12.85
CA VAL A 261 12.63 34.20 -12.00
C VAL A 261 11.93 35.55 -11.81
N ALA A 262 10.62 35.61 -12.07
CA ALA A 262 9.83 36.81 -11.81
C ALA A 262 9.80 37.15 -10.31
N LYS A 263 9.74 38.45 -9.98
CA LYS A 263 9.64 38.92 -8.59
C LYS A 263 8.39 38.31 -7.95
N ASP A 264 8.55 37.61 -6.82
CA ASP A 264 7.50 36.90 -6.06
C ASP A 264 7.02 35.54 -6.64
N ALA A 265 7.75 34.95 -7.59
CA ALA A 265 7.48 33.61 -8.14
C ALA A 265 8.27 32.50 -7.40
N ASP A 266 7.65 31.34 -7.15
CA ASP A 266 8.36 30.12 -6.73
C ASP A 266 8.75 29.27 -7.95
N PRO A 267 10.05 29.06 -8.24
CA PRO A 267 10.53 28.26 -9.35
C PRO A 267 10.58 26.75 -9.02
N ALA A 268 9.71 26.23 -8.13
CA ALA A 268 9.71 24.84 -7.69
C ALA A 268 9.83 23.84 -8.85
N ALA A 269 9.05 24.02 -9.93
CA ALA A 269 9.07 23.11 -11.07
C ALA A 269 10.41 23.11 -11.83
N THR A 270 10.88 24.31 -12.19
CA THR A 270 12.16 24.53 -12.88
C THR A 270 13.35 24.02 -12.07
N ARG A 271 13.29 24.17 -10.75
CA ARG A 271 14.33 23.75 -9.81
C ARG A 271 14.45 22.22 -9.70
N HIS A 272 13.33 21.50 -9.69
CA HIS A 272 13.35 20.03 -9.74
C HIS A 272 13.99 19.55 -11.04
N SER A 273 13.60 20.14 -12.16
CA SER A 273 14.15 19.85 -13.49
C SER A 273 15.65 20.14 -13.59
N LEU A 274 16.09 21.24 -12.98
CA LEU A 274 17.51 21.56 -12.82
C LEU A 274 18.26 20.48 -12.05
N ILE A 275 17.75 20.04 -10.89
CA ILE A 275 18.39 18.97 -10.10
C ILE A 275 18.55 17.69 -10.93
N ARG A 276 17.54 17.30 -11.72
CA ARG A 276 17.64 16.11 -12.57
C ARG A 276 18.69 16.28 -13.67
N SER A 277 18.81 17.48 -14.21
CA SER A 277 19.76 17.81 -15.27
C SER A 277 21.21 17.90 -14.76
N LEU A 278 21.41 18.28 -13.48
CA LEU A 278 22.74 18.43 -12.87
C LEU A 278 23.60 17.16 -12.87
N ALA A 279 22.97 15.98 -12.88
CA ALA A 279 23.68 14.71 -12.99
C ALA A 279 24.50 14.60 -14.31
N TYR A 280 24.06 15.28 -15.37
CA TYR A 280 24.69 15.23 -16.69
C TYR A 280 25.61 16.43 -16.98
N ILE A 281 25.49 17.53 -16.23
CA ILE A 281 26.26 18.78 -16.44
C ILE A 281 27.56 18.72 -15.64
N GLN A 282 28.71 19.09 -16.21
CA GLN A 282 30.03 19.03 -15.56
C GLN A 282 30.76 20.40 -15.56
N GLY A 283 31.94 20.47 -14.93
CA GLY A 283 32.82 21.65 -14.94
C GLY A 283 32.23 22.90 -14.27
N ASP A 284 32.69 24.08 -14.72
CA ASP A 284 32.31 25.40 -14.18
C ASP A 284 30.78 25.65 -14.21
N ASN A 285 30.10 25.06 -15.21
CA ASN A 285 28.66 25.12 -15.35
C ASN A 285 27.92 24.42 -14.19
N ARG A 286 28.44 23.28 -13.71
CA ARG A 286 27.89 22.59 -12.52
C ARG A 286 28.08 23.46 -11.27
N GLU A 287 29.26 24.06 -11.10
CA GLU A 287 29.55 24.93 -9.96
C GLU A 287 28.58 26.12 -9.88
N ALA A 288 28.38 26.80 -11.01
CA ALA A 288 27.50 27.96 -11.11
C ALA A 288 26.04 27.61 -10.77
N LEU A 289 25.55 26.46 -11.26
CA LEU A 289 24.19 25.99 -10.99
C LEU A 289 23.99 25.51 -9.55
N LEU A 290 24.98 24.85 -8.93
CA LEU A 290 24.93 24.49 -7.51
C LEU A 290 24.90 25.74 -6.61
N LYS A 291 25.71 26.76 -6.93
CA LYS A 291 25.65 28.07 -6.25
C LYS A 291 24.29 28.74 -6.42
N MET A 292 23.67 28.61 -7.59
CA MET A 292 22.33 29.12 -7.84
C MET A 292 21.30 28.49 -6.88
N LEU A 293 21.34 27.16 -6.69
CA LEU A 293 20.43 26.42 -5.78
C LEU A 293 20.57 26.81 -4.29
N ASP A 294 21.69 27.38 -3.88
CA ASP A 294 21.96 27.87 -2.51
C ASP A 294 21.39 29.29 -2.26
N THR A 295 20.81 29.94 -3.27
CA THR A 295 20.34 31.34 -3.18
C THR A 295 18.84 31.48 -3.43
N PRO A 296 18.11 32.32 -2.66
CA PRO A 296 16.72 32.65 -2.98
C PRO A 296 16.61 33.29 -4.37
N PRO A 297 15.61 32.95 -5.20
CA PRO A 297 14.43 32.12 -4.90
C PRO A 297 14.61 30.60 -5.12
N TRP A 298 15.81 30.12 -5.48
CA TRP A 298 16.09 28.73 -5.83
C TRP A 298 16.35 27.79 -4.64
N SER A 299 16.50 28.32 -3.43
CA SER A 299 16.60 27.56 -2.16
C SER A 299 15.25 26.99 -1.71
N PHE A 300 15.16 25.70 -1.35
CA PHE A 300 13.90 24.97 -1.10
C PHE A 300 13.08 25.47 0.11
N LYS A 301 11.77 25.24 0.07
CA LYS A 301 10.85 25.29 1.22
C LYS A 301 9.93 24.06 1.16
N ASN A 302 10.04 23.15 2.13
CA ASN A 302 9.13 22.02 2.39
C ASN A 302 8.61 21.22 1.18
N VAL A 303 9.36 20.18 0.77
CA VAL A 303 8.86 19.15 -0.15
C VAL A 303 9.24 17.75 0.33
N GLN A 304 8.24 16.89 0.55
CA GLN A 304 8.40 15.44 0.67
C GLN A 304 8.21 14.81 -0.72
N ASP A 305 9.26 14.64 -1.53
CA ASP A 305 9.14 14.01 -2.86
C ASP A 305 10.46 13.42 -3.40
N ARG A 306 10.37 12.61 -4.48
CA ARG A 306 11.34 11.77 -5.23
C ARG A 306 12.72 12.37 -5.61
N SER A 307 13.06 13.57 -5.16
CA SER A 307 14.33 14.26 -5.46
C SER A 307 15.54 13.64 -4.75
N ASP A 308 15.34 12.82 -3.73
CA ASP A 308 16.42 12.27 -2.90
C ASP A 308 17.31 11.28 -3.62
N TYR A 309 16.71 10.36 -4.39
CA TYR A 309 17.45 9.42 -5.21
C TYR A 309 18.33 10.14 -6.26
N LEU A 310 17.83 11.27 -6.79
CA LEU A 310 18.54 12.03 -7.82
C LEU A 310 19.71 12.85 -7.25
N LEU A 311 19.54 13.42 -6.06
CA LEU A 311 20.63 14.05 -5.33
C LEU A 311 21.70 13.04 -4.90
N GLU A 312 21.31 11.78 -4.67
CA GLU A 312 22.25 10.72 -4.35
C GLU A 312 23.09 10.30 -5.56
N ASN A 313 22.46 10.13 -6.73
CA ASN A 313 23.20 9.90 -7.99
C ASN A 313 24.14 11.07 -8.34
N LEU A 314 23.76 12.30 -8.00
CA LEU A 314 24.64 13.46 -8.15
C LEU A 314 25.84 13.39 -7.20
N ALA A 315 25.66 12.96 -5.96
CA ALA A 315 26.74 12.75 -5.01
C ALA A 315 27.74 11.71 -5.52
N GLU A 316 27.24 10.55 -5.97
CA GLU A 316 28.06 9.49 -6.57
C GLU A 316 28.93 10.05 -7.72
N ASN A 317 28.31 10.77 -8.66
CA ASN A 317 29.04 11.35 -9.78
C ASN A 317 30.09 12.40 -9.36
N ILE A 318 29.81 13.21 -8.33
CA ILE A 318 30.78 14.21 -7.83
C ILE A 318 31.96 13.51 -7.14
N VAL A 319 31.71 12.45 -6.37
CA VAL A 319 32.75 11.66 -5.70
C VAL A 319 33.63 10.95 -6.73
N GLU A 320 33.03 10.30 -7.73
CA GLU A 320 33.76 9.64 -8.83
C GLU A 320 34.66 10.61 -9.62
N THR A 321 34.20 11.85 -9.81
CA THR A 321 34.97 12.89 -10.53
C THR A 321 36.01 13.58 -9.67
N GLY A 322 36.01 13.37 -8.34
CA GLY A 322 36.98 13.93 -7.40
C GLY A 322 36.93 15.45 -7.24
N ASN A 323 35.84 16.11 -7.64
CA ASN A 323 35.70 17.57 -7.50
C ASN A 323 35.07 17.96 -6.16
N TRP A 324 35.91 18.08 -5.13
CA TRP A 324 35.49 18.33 -3.75
C TRP A 324 34.90 19.71 -3.50
N ASN A 325 35.21 20.71 -4.33
CA ASN A 325 34.54 22.01 -4.27
C ASN A 325 33.07 21.88 -4.66
N HIS A 326 32.76 21.08 -5.69
CA HIS A 326 31.38 20.74 -6.04
C HIS A 326 30.70 19.94 -4.94
N PHE A 327 31.43 19.03 -4.28
CA PHE A 327 30.89 18.24 -3.18
C PHE A 327 30.48 19.10 -1.98
N ILE A 328 31.29 20.09 -1.59
CA ILE A 328 30.95 21.04 -0.52
C ILE A 328 29.70 21.87 -0.88
N LEU A 329 29.60 22.34 -2.14
CA LEU A 329 28.40 23.05 -2.60
C LEU A 329 27.16 22.15 -2.62
N TYR A 330 27.32 20.90 -3.03
CA TYR A 330 26.28 19.88 -2.98
C TYR A 330 25.78 19.66 -1.54
N LEU A 331 26.69 19.50 -0.57
CA LEU A 331 26.33 19.30 0.84
C LEU A 331 25.53 20.48 1.41
N LYS A 332 25.87 21.72 1.03
CA LYS A 332 25.10 22.92 1.40
C LYS A 332 23.67 22.85 0.90
N VAL A 333 23.49 22.46 -0.35
CA VAL A 333 22.16 22.31 -0.95
C VAL A 333 21.41 21.15 -0.27
N ARG A 334 22.05 19.97 -0.16
CA ARG A 334 21.44 18.74 0.37
C ARG A 334 20.93 18.89 1.80
N PHE A 335 21.69 19.56 2.66
CA PHE A 335 21.38 19.74 4.08
C PHE A 335 20.90 21.16 4.43
N ALA A 336 20.35 21.88 3.46
CA ALA A 336 19.69 23.16 3.72
C ALA A 336 18.47 22.93 4.64
N VAL A 337 18.37 23.70 5.74
CA VAL A 337 17.31 23.56 6.75
C VAL A 337 16.04 24.31 6.35
N ASP A 338 14.88 23.78 6.71
CA ASP A 338 13.61 24.47 6.49
C ASP A 338 13.43 25.66 7.45
N SER A 339 13.44 26.87 6.89
CA SER A 339 13.19 28.13 7.62
C SER A 339 11.80 28.25 8.27
N SER A 340 10.85 27.38 7.93
CA SER A 340 9.49 27.38 8.50
C SER A 340 9.29 26.41 9.67
N MET A 341 10.31 25.60 9.98
CA MET A 341 10.31 24.74 11.16
C MET A 341 10.16 25.60 12.44
N PRO A 342 9.29 25.18 13.38
CA PRO A 342 9.14 25.91 14.64
C PRO A 342 10.45 25.82 15.42
N THR A 343 10.91 26.96 15.94
CA THR A 343 12.10 27.05 16.83
C THR A 343 11.88 26.38 18.19
N LYS A 344 10.67 25.86 18.45
CA LYS A 344 10.23 25.20 19.68
C LYS A 344 9.46 23.93 19.30
N TYR A 345 9.96 22.75 19.70
CA TYR A 345 9.36 21.46 19.34
C TYR A 345 9.38 20.48 20.53
N ASP A 346 8.41 19.56 20.60
CA ASP A 346 8.29 18.57 21.68
C ASP A 346 9.28 17.40 21.47
N PRO A 347 10.29 17.23 22.37
CA PRO A 347 11.30 16.16 22.30
C PRO A 347 10.75 14.72 22.33
N TRP A 348 9.49 14.50 22.68
CA TRP A 348 8.93 13.15 22.88
C TRP A 348 8.20 12.56 21.67
N SER A 349 8.06 13.30 20.56
CA SER A 349 7.31 12.88 19.36
C SER A 349 8.15 12.10 18.30
N ARG A 350 9.29 11.53 18.72
CA ARG A 350 10.45 11.19 17.85
C ARG A 350 10.45 9.81 17.19
N ARG A 351 9.76 9.67 16.06
CA ARG A 351 10.25 8.82 14.94
C ARG A 351 10.04 9.56 13.63
N GLY A 352 11.11 9.76 12.86
CA GLY A 352 11.05 10.40 11.54
C GLY A 352 11.17 11.93 11.53
N PHE A 353 11.81 12.53 12.55
CA PHE A 353 12.15 13.96 12.52
C PHE A 353 13.25 14.23 11.49
N ASN A 354 13.01 15.17 10.56
CA ASN A 354 14.00 15.60 9.57
C ASN A 354 14.00 17.13 9.46
N PRO A 355 15.07 17.82 9.90
CA PRO A 355 15.15 19.28 9.86
C PRO A 355 15.48 19.83 8.45
N PHE A 356 15.84 18.98 7.50
CA PHE A 356 16.30 19.38 6.18
C PHE A 356 15.15 19.56 5.19
N ASN A 357 15.34 20.46 4.23
CA ASN A 357 14.38 20.76 3.16
C ASN A 357 14.07 19.56 2.24
N TYR A 358 14.93 18.54 2.24
CA TYR A 358 14.80 17.32 1.44
C TYR A 358 14.57 16.12 2.37
N ALA A 359 13.76 15.13 1.94
CA ALA A 359 13.53 13.93 2.72
C ALA A 359 14.81 13.07 2.72
N VAL A 360 15.61 13.09 3.77
CA VAL A 360 16.93 12.45 3.73
C VAL A 360 16.82 10.93 3.94
N THR A 361 16.22 10.23 2.97
CA THR A 361 15.90 8.80 3.01
C THR A 361 17.01 7.91 2.45
N THR A 362 17.86 8.44 1.56
CA THR A 362 19.02 7.77 0.96
C THR A 362 20.24 8.69 1.01
N THR A 363 21.33 8.24 1.66
CA THR A 363 22.58 9.04 1.86
C THR A 363 23.86 8.22 1.85
N GLU A 364 23.84 7.00 1.36
CA GLU A 364 25.02 6.13 1.38
C GLU A 364 26.24 6.78 0.68
N GLN A 365 26.08 7.26 -0.55
CA GLN A 365 27.10 7.95 -1.34
C GLN A 365 27.46 9.31 -0.75
N THR A 366 26.48 10.03 -0.18
CA THR A 366 26.75 11.28 0.53
C THR A 366 27.67 11.05 1.74
N LEU A 367 27.44 9.98 2.52
CA LEU A 367 28.24 9.63 3.69
C LEU A 367 29.62 9.07 3.30
N VAL A 368 29.69 8.25 2.26
CA VAL A 368 30.96 7.78 1.68
C VAL A 368 31.81 8.96 1.24
N GLY A 369 31.25 9.92 0.49
CA GLY A 369 31.97 11.13 0.08
C GLY A 369 32.45 11.99 1.26
N LEU A 370 31.67 12.08 2.35
CA LEU A 370 32.14 12.74 3.57
C LEU A 370 33.36 12.04 4.18
N LEU A 371 33.38 10.70 4.22
CA LEU A 371 34.52 9.94 4.75
C LEU A 371 35.76 10.03 3.86
N GLU A 372 35.57 10.06 2.54
CA GLU A 372 36.65 10.13 1.55
C GLU A 372 37.19 11.55 1.32
N THR A 373 36.63 12.56 2.01
CA THR A 373 37.05 13.96 1.87
C THR A 373 38.57 14.11 2.07
N PRO A 374 39.32 14.67 1.09
CA PRO A 374 40.77 14.85 1.19
C PRO A 374 41.15 15.89 2.23
N SER A 375 42.37 15.77 2.78
CA SER A 375 42.87 16.65 3.83
C SER A 375 42.81 18.15 3.50
N ALA A 376 42.98 18.52 2.22
CA ALA A 376 42.90 19.91 1.77
C ALA A 376 41.50 20.55 1.93
N HIS A 377 40.44 19.73 2.00
CA HIS A 377 39.05 20.18 2.10
C HIS A 377 38.40 19.82 3.45
N THR A 378 39.07 19.02 4.29
CA THR A 378 38.50 18.54 5.56
C THR A 378 38.06 19.66 6.49
N VAL A 379 38.83 20.74 6.62
CA VAL A 379 38.49 21.87 7.50
C VAL A 379 37.24 22.60 7.02
N ASP A 380 37.10 22.82 5.71
CA ASP A 380 35.92 23.48 5.15
C ASP A 380 34.67 22.61 5.26
N THR A 381 34.82 21.29 5.10
CA THR A 381 33.74 20.31 5.34
C THR A 381 33.31 20.30 6.81
N LEU A 382 34.24 20.31 7.76
CA LEU A 382 33.91 20.39 9.20
C LEU A 382 33.14 21.68 9.53
N LYS A 383 33.59 22.83 9.04
CA LYS A 383 32.88 24.11 9.21
C LYS A 383 31.46 24.07 8.65
N LEU A 384 31.27 23.38 7.51
CA LEU A 384 29.94 23.21 6.92
C LEU A 384 29.05 22.32 7.81
N LEU A 385 29.57 21.19 8.30
CA LEU A 385 28.82 20.31 9.21
C LEU A 385 28.44 21.03 10.52
N CYS A 386 29.30 21.87 11.09
CA CYS A 386 28.94 22.71 12.24
C CYS A 386 27.75 23.62 11.95
N LYS A 387 27.73 24.27 10.77
CA LYS A 387 26.59 25.10 10.35
C LYS A 387 25.32 24.27 10.18
N ILE A 388 25.44 23.05 9.66
CA ILE A 388 24.32 22.11 9.52
C ILE A 388 23.78 21.72 10.90
N PHE A 389 24.63 21.40 11.88
CA PHE A 389 24.22 21.09 13.25
C PHE A 389 23.57 22.27 13.95
N ASN A 390 24.14 23.47 13.82
CA ASN A 390 23.57 24.68 14.43
C ASN A 390 22.16 24.97 13.90
N ASN A 391 21.89 24.66 12.63
CA ASN A 391 20.59 24.93 12.02
C ASN A 391 19.60 23.76 12.18
N GLY A 392 20.07 22.50 12.20
CA GLY A 392 19.19 21.31 12.15
C GLY A 392 19.13 20.47 13.42
N LEU A 393 20.13 20.55 14.30
CA LEU A 393 20.21 19.80 15.55
C LEU A 393 19.87 20.65 16.78
N CYS A 394 20.06 21.97 16.72
CA CYS A 394 19.97 22.87 17.86
C CYS A 394 18.64 23.62 17.90
N LEU A 395 17.87 23.45 18.97
CA LEU A 395 16.66 24.23 19.27
C LEU A 395 16.94 25.25 20.37
N GLU A 396 16.37 26.46 20.30
CA GLU A 396 16.53 27.46 21.35
C GLU A 396 15.95 26.95 22.68
N SER A 397 16.75 26.97 23.74
CA SER A 397 16.31 26.54 25.06
C SER A 397 15.32 27.53 25.71
N HIS A 398 14.39 27.04 26.54
CA HIS A 398 13.56 27.90 27.40
C HIS A 398 14.32 28.29 28.68
N GLU A 399 13.91 29.40 29.31
CA GLU A 399 14.51 30.12 30.44
C GLU A 399 15.54 29.35 31.30
N ALA A 400 16.66 30.02 31.60
CA ALA A 400 17.73 29.61 32.52
C ALA A 400 18.37 28.21 32.24
N ALA A 401 18.39 27.76 30.98
CA ALA A 401 19.15 26.58 30.59
C ALA A 401 20.66 26.88 30.46
N ILE A 402 21.50 25.92 30.87
CA ILE A 402 22.97 26.01 30.90
C ILE A 402 23.60 25.83 29.51
N PHE A 403 22.90 25.16 28.60
CA PHE A 403 23.21 25.14 27.17
C PHE A 403 22.31 26.15 26.45
N PRO A 404 22.88 26.98 25.54
CA PRO A 404 22.08 27.88 24.71
C PRO A 404 21.13 27.10 23.78
N TYR A 405 21.43 25.83 23.50
CA TYR A 405 20.63 24.97 22.63
C TYR A 405 20.28 23.63 23.29
N GLN A 406 19.09 23.12 22.98
CA GLN A 406 18.70 21.73 23.24
C GLN A 406 18.83 20.89 21.97
N ASP A 407 19.04 19.59 22.14
CA ASP A 407 19.09 18.65 21.02
C ASP A 407 17.70 18.39 20.45
N ALA A 408 17.54 18.54 19.13
CA ALA A 408 16.32 18.27 18.40
C ALA A 408 15.93 16.78 18.42
N ILE A 409 16.88 15.88 18.68
CA ILE A 409 16.73 14.41 18.73
C ILE A 409 17.23 13.84 20.07
N ASN A 410 16.74 12.66 20.48
CA ASN A 410 17.19 12.00 21.72
C ASN A 410 18.34 11.03 21.41
N PHE A 411 19.52 11.23 22.01
CA PHE A 411 20.70 10.38 21.79
C PHE A 411 20.90 9.31 22.88
N LEU A 412 19.88 8.98 23.69
CA LEU A 412 20.03 8.02 24.80
C LEU A 412 20.43 6.59 24.37
N SER A 413 20.13 6.17 23.13
CA SER A 413 20.50 4.85 22.57
C SER A 413 21.77 4.86 21.72
N PHE A 414 22.34 6.04 21.47
CA PHE A 414 23.46 6.23 20.56
C PHE A 414 24.74 6.55 21.35
N ASP A 415 25.88 6.06 20.88
CA ASP A 415 27.19 6.39 21.45
C ASP A 415 28.11 6.88 20.34
N VAL A 416 28.22 8.19 20.20
CA VAL A 416 29.08 8.79 19.15
C VAL A 416 30.56 8.48 19.37
N VAL A 417 31.00 8.24 20.61
CA VAL A 417 32.42 8.09 20.98
C VAL A 417 32.97 6.71 20.62
N SER A 418 32.24 5.63 20.90
CA SER A 418 32.74 4.27 20.58
C SER A 418 32.26 3.73 19.23
N THR A 419 31.16 4.27 18.68
CA THR A 419 30.61 3.76 17.42
C THR A 419 31.58 3.99 16.26
N ASP A 420 31.80 2.93 15.48
CA ASP A 420 32.60 2.97 14.26
C ASP A 420 31.73 3.49 13.10
N VAL A 421 32.23 4.52 12.42
CA VAL A 421 31.48 5.22 11.37
C VAL A 421 31.16 4.31 10.17
N HIS A 422 32.05 3.38 9.81
CA HIS A 422 31.80 2.47 8.69
C HIS A 422 30.72 1.46 9.01
N SER A 423 30.67 0.97 10.26
CA SER A 423 29.60 0.06 10.70
C SER A 423 28.22 0.73 10.74
N ALA A 424 28.15 2.01 11.14
CA ALA A 424 26.90 2.76 11.25
C ALA A 424 26.32 3.22 9.90
N ILE A 425 27.15 3.39 8.87
CA ILE A 425 26.67 3.75 7.53
C ILE A 425 25.83 2.62 6.92
N ILE A 426 26.20 1.37 7.19
CA ILE A 426 25.52 0.15 6.68
C ILE A 426 24.17 -0.10 7.39
N ASP A 427 24.00 0.46 8.59
CA ASP A 427 22.78 0.29 9.38
C ASP A 427 21.65 1.22 8.90
N TYR A 428 20.55 0.64 8.42
CA TYR A 428 19.38 1.38 7.93
C TYR A 428 18.55 2.00 9.06
N ASP A 429 18.69 1.53 10.30
CA ASP A 429 17.88 1.96 11.45
C ASP A 429 18.47 3.20 12.17
N THR A 430 19.70 3.61 11.83
CA THR A 430 20.38 4.79 12.41
C THR A 430 19.89 6.09 11.75
N GLU A 431 19.54 7.11 12.54
CA GLU A 431 19.02 8.37 12.01
C GLU A 431 20.12 9.19 11.29
N ILE A 432 19.74 10.01 10.29
CA ILE A 432 20.73 10.75 9.47
C ILE A 432 21.62 11.68 10.30
N ILE A 433 21.08 12.32 11.34
CA ILE A 433 21.84 13.24 12.19
C ILE A 433 22.91 12.48 12.98
N GLU A 434 22.62 11.26 13.45
CA GLU A 434 23.59 10.39 14.11
C GLU A 434 24.74 10.04 13.17
N LYS A 435 24.43 9.70 11.90
CA LYS A 435 25.44 9.41 10.87
C LYS A 435 26.33 10.63 10.57
N LEU A 436 25.75 11.83 10.47
CA LEU A 436 26.51 13.07 10.27
C LEU A 436 27.44 13.38 11.45
N LEU A 437 27.00 13.13 12.70
CA LEU A 437 27.86 13.28 13.89
C LEU A 437 29.06 12.33 13.86
N LEU A 438 28.89 11.10 13.37
CA LEU A 438 30.01 10.15 13.21
C LEU A 438 30.96 10.58 12.09
N CYS A 439 30.45 11.07 10.97
CA CYS A 439 31.29 11.64 9.92
C CYS A 439 32.09 12.83 10.43
N TYR A 440 31.46 13.71 11.24
CA TYR A 440 32.16 14.82 11.88
C TYR A 440 33.29 14.33 12.77
N LYS A 441 33.00 13.40 13.68
CA LYS A 441 33.99 12.79 14.57
C LYS A 441 35.17 12.23 13.78
N HIS A 442 34.90 11.42 12.76
CA HIS A 442 35.95 10.79 11.95
C HIS A 442 36.86 11.83 11.26
N LEU A 443 36.27 12.87 10.67
CA LEU A 443 37.01 13.96 10.04
C LEU A 443 37.82 14.76 11.06
N ALA A 444 37.23 15.06 12.22
CA ALA A 444 37.89 15.75 13.33
C ALA A 444 39.10 14.96 13.86
N GLU A 445 38.94 13.65 14.09
CA GLU A 445 40.02 12.76 14.52
C GLU A 445 41.17 12.72 13.52
N ARG A 446 40.87 12.71 12.21
CA ARG A 446 41.89 12.79 11.15
C ARG A 446 42.69 14.09 11.21
N VAL A 447 42.04 15.23 11.46
CA VAL A 447 42.74 16.52 11.60
C VAL A 447 43.59 16.55 12.87
N ILE A 448 43.05 16.10 14.01
CA ILE A 448 43.78 16.04 15.28
C ILE A 448 45.02 15.13 15.16
N ALA A 449 44.92 14.02 14.44
CA ALA A 449 46.03 13.10 14.22
C ALA A 449 47.10 13.65 13.26
N ALA A 450 46.72 14.49 12.30
CA ALA A 450 47.59 14.99 11.24
C ALA A 450 48.21 16.37 11.54
N SER A 451 47.55 17.22 12.33
CA SER A 451 47.99 18.58 12.62
C SER A 451 48.90 18.65 13.85
N THR A 452 49.89 19.54 13.78
CA THR A 452 50.75 19.91 14.93
C THR A 452 50.50 21.35 15.39
N GLU A 453 49.62 22.08 14.70
CA GLU A 453 49.30 23.48 14.99
C GLU A 453 48.10 23.58 15.92
N THR A 454 48.28 24.25 17.05
CA THR A 454 47.22 24.38 18.07
C THR A 454 46.00 25.14 17.54
N GLU A 455 46.19 26.14 16.69
CA GLU A 455 45.07 26.94 16.14
C GLU A 455 44.11 26.10 15.29
N ASP A 456 44.62 25.27 14.38
CA ASP A 456 43.81 24.37 13.53
C ASP A 456 43.02 23.36 14.34
N ILE A 457 43.64 22.81 15.38
CA ILE A 457 43.02 21.83 16.27
C ILE A 457 41.90 22.50 17.09
N SER A 458 42.12 23.71 17.60
CA SER A 458 41.12 24.44 18.38
C SER A 458 39.87 24.82 17.58
N LEU A 459 40.03 25.05 16.28
CA LEU A 459 38.94 25.41 15.37
C LEU A 459 37.92 24.27 15.21
N ILE A 460 38.33 23.01 15.42
CA ILE A 460 37.48 21.82 15.29
C ILE A 460 36.35 21.80 16.33
N TRP A 461 36.54 22.35 17.53
CA TRP A 461 35.50 22.31 18.56
C TRP A 461 34.94 23.68 18.92
N ASN A 462 35.63 24.77 18.59
CA ASN A 462 35.12 26.12 18.84
C ASN A 462 33.88 26.45 17.98
N GLU A 463 33.75 25.82 16.82
CA GLU A 463 32.63 26.00 15.89
C GLU A 463 31.47 25.02 16.14
N LEU A 464 31.64 24.01 17.01
CA LEU A 464 30.55 23.10 17.37
C LEU A 464 29.49 23.86 18.18
N PRO A 465 28.20 23.69 17.86
CA PRO A 465 27.16 24.34 18.64
C PRO A 465 27.14 23.77 20.06
N ASP A 466 26.80 24.62 21.02
CA ASP A 466 26.81 24.25 22.44
C ASP A 466 25.47 23.61 22.84
N SER A 467 25.26 22.38 22.39
CA SER A 467 24.15 21.49 22.74
C SER A 467 24.66 20.26 23.51
N PRO A 468 23.79 19.49 24.20
CA PRO A 468 24.22 18.36 25.03
C PRO A 468 25.05 17.29 24.30
N ILE A 469 24.63 16.81 23.12
CA ILE A 469 25.40 15.83 22.34
C ILE A 469 26.68 16.43 21.72
N CYS A 470 26.63 17.66 21.23
CA CYS A 470 27.79 18.34 20.65
C CYS A 470 28.83 18.67 21.72
N TRP A 471 28.40 18.97 22.95
CA TRP A 471 29.29 19.10 24.11
C TRP A 471 30.01 17.80 24.43
N LYS A 472 29.31 16.66 24.45
CA LYS A 472 29.94 15.34 24.65
C LYS A 472 30.98 15.02 23.57
N LEU A 473 30.67 15.32 22.31
CA LEU A 473 31.61 15.19 21.20
C LEU A 473 32.80 16.14 21.34
N ARG A 474 32.56 17.42 21.68
CA ARG A 474 33.61 18.41 21.97
C ARG A 474 34.53 17.94 23.10
N TYR A 475 33.95 17.46 24.20
CA TYR A 475 34.67 16.91 25.34
C TYR A 475 35.59 15.76 24.92
N HIS A 476 35.10 14.86 24.07
CA HIS A 476 35.90 13.78 23.49
C HIS A 476 37.09 14.29 22.66
N LEU A 477 36.83 15.21 21.74
CA LEU A 477 37.84 15.76 20.83
C LEU A 477 38.93 16.54 21.58
N ILE A 478 38.56 17.32 22.60
CA ILE A 478 39.50 18.03 23.48
C ILE A 478 40.41 17.02 24.20
N GLY A 479 39.85 15.94 24.73
CA GLY A 479 40.63 14.87 25.36
C GLY A 479 41.65 14.25 24.39
N MET A 480 41.28 14.06 23.13
CA MET A 480 42.16 13.49 22.10
C MET A 480 43.31 14.40 21.70
N ALA A 481 43.12 15.72 21.69
CA ALA A 481 44.13 16.70 21.29
C ALA A 481 45.37 16.76 22.20
N GLY A 482 45.33 16.11 23.37
CA GLY A 482 46.51 15.87 24.22
C GLY A 482 46.84 17.01 25.19
N MET A 483 48.07 16.98 25.73
CA MET A 483 48.46 17.74 26.94
C MET A 483 48.29 19.26 26.83
N CYS A 484 48.32 19.83 25.62
CA CYS A 484 48.19 21.28 25.40
C CYS A 484 46.79 21.82 25.75
N TYR A 485 45.80 20.94 25.95
CA TYR A 485 44.41 21.30 26.26
C TYR A 485 43.90 20.70 27.57
N ASN A 486 44.79 20.24 28.46
CA ASN A 486 44.39 19.65 29.75
C ASN A 486 43.56 20.61 30.61
N ASP A 487 43.88 21.90 30.63
CA ASP A 487 43.11 22.89 31.39
C ASP A 487 41.66 22.97 30.91
N LEU A 488 41.46 23.01 29.59
CA LEU A 488 40.15 23.03 28.96
C LEU A 488 39.41 21.69 29.14
N PHE A 489 40.13 20.56 29.06
CA PHE A 489 39.57 19.25 29.35
C PHE A 489 39.02 19.17 30.78
N VAL A 490 39.79 19.65 31.76
CA VAL A 490 39.39 19.69 33.18
C VAL A 490 38.17 20.58 33.39
N GLU A 491 38.11 21.73 32.71
CA GLU A 491 36.94 22.63 32.74
C GLU A 491 35.68 21.92 32.22
N GLU A 492 35.76 21.30 31.05
CA GLU A 492 34.62 20.58 30.46
C GLU A 492 34.23 19.34 31.28
N SER A 493 35.18 18.62 31.88
CA SER A 493 34.91 17.47 32.76
C SER A 493 34.01 17.84 33.94
N VAL A 494 34.15 19.04 34.51
CA VAL A 494 33.36 19.47 35.67
C VAL A 494 32.18 20.35 35.31
N ARG A 495 31.96 20.64 34.02
CA ARG A 495 30.87 21.51 33.57
C ARG A 495 29.51 21.06 34.10
N PHE A 496 29.24 19.75 34.11
CA PHE A 496 27.99 19.15 34.62
C PHE A 496 27.68 19.47 36.10
N THR A 497 28.66 19.93 36.87
CA THR A 497 28.46 20.28 38.29
C THR A 497 27.72 21.60 38.50
N HIS A 498 27.48 22.35 37.43
CA HIS A 498 26.69 23.59 37.43
C HIS A 498 25.19 23.35 37.23
N PHE A 499 24.73 22.10 37.14
CA PHE A 499 23.36 21.70 36.83
C PHE A 499 22.60 21.24 38.09
N ASP A 500 21.29 21.46 38.17
CA ASP A 500 20.49 20.95 39.31
C ASP A 500 20.09 19.48 39.15
N GLU A 501 19.93 19.03 37.89
CA GLU A 501 19.71 17.64 37.51
C GLU A 501 20.72 17.23 36.42
N PRO A 502 21.74 16.42 36.74
CA PRO A 502 22.77 16.03 35.76
C PRO A 502 22.30 14.86 34.87
N THR A 503 21.06 14.39 35.08
CA THR A 503 20.57 13.07 34.69
C THR A 503 20.62 12.86 33.19
N GLU A 504 20.31 13.87 32.38
CA GLU A 504 20.33 13.83 30.91
C GLU A 504 21.75 14.01 30.31
N PHE A 505 22.68 14.58 31.08
CA PHE A 505 24.03 14.91 30.61
C PHE A 505 25.05 13.82 30.91
N LEU A 506 24.93 13.20 32.09
CA LEU A 506 25.74 12.05 32.50
C LEU A 506 25.17 10.72 31.99
N SER A 507 23.94 10.70 31.48
CA SER A 507 23.37 9.55 30.79
C SER A 507 24.07 9.36 29.43
N GLY A 508 24.58 8.15 29.18
CA GLY A 508 25.23 7.75 27.93
C GLY A 508 26.59 7.12 28.18
N ALA A 509 27.21 6.60 27.12
CA ALA A 509 28.55 6.05 27.22
C ALA A 509 29.63 7.15 27.12
N GLU A 510 29.34 8.23 26.39
CA GLU A 510 30.32 9.18 25.86
C GLU A 510 31.14 9.85 26.95
N TYR A 511 30.47 10.34 27.99
CA TYR A 511 31.10 11.05 29.09
C TYR A 511 32.02 10.11 29.87
N GLY A 512 31.51 8.92 30.24
CA GLY A 512 32.26 7.90 30.95
C GLY A 512 33.46 7.36 30.15
N LEU A 513 33.28 7.12 28.85
CA LEU A 513 34.35 6.65 27.96
C LEU A 513 35.44 7.71 27.80
N THR A 514 35.04 8.97 27.68
CA THR A 514 35.98 10.07 27.53
C THR A 514 36.78 10.29 28.82
N ILE A 515 36.12 10.38 29.98
CA ILE A 515 36.84 10.57 31.25
C ILE A 515 37.76 9.38 31.56
N SER A 516 37.31 8.15 31.38
CA SER A 516 38.14 6.95 31.65
C SER A 516 39.41 6.89 30.78
N LYS A 517 39.32 7.31 29.51
CA LYS A 517 40.45 7.30 28.56
C LYS A 517 41.46 8.42 28.84
N HIS A 518 41.00 9.59 29.31
CA HIS A 518 41.83 10.80 29.37
C HIS A 518 42.27 11.20 30.78
N TYR A 519 41.47 10.90 31.81
CA TYR A 519 41.83 11.12 33.22
C TYR A 519 43.22 10.60 33.62
N PRO A 520 43.69 9.42 33.13
CA PRO A 520 45.02 8.90 33.49
C PRO A 520 46.17 9.82 33.07
N ARG A 521 45.98 10.60 31.99
CA ARG A 521 46.99 11.48 31.38
C ARG A 521 47.14 12.83 32.08
N LEU A 522 46.23 13.14 33.01
CA LEU A 522 46.25 14.38 33.80
C LEU A 522 47.30 14.32 34.91
N ASN A 523 47.79 15.48 35.32
CA ASN A 523 48.67 15.60 36.49
C ASN A 523 47.86 15.47 37.80
N ASP A 524 48.56 15.30 38.93
CA ASP A 524 47.91 15.04 40.23
C ASP A 524 47.02 16.21 40.71
N GLN A 525 47.36 17.45 40.37
CA GLN A 525 46.56 18.62 40.74
C GLN A 525 45.24 18.66 39.95
N GLU A 526 45.29 18.37 38.65
CA GLU A 526 44.14 18.27 37.76
C GLU A 526 43.20 17.13 38.17
N LYS A 527 43.75 15.93 38.43
CA LYS A 527 42.99 14.76 38.92
C LYS A 527 42.25 15.07 40.22
N LYS A 528 42.97 15.68 41.18
CA LYS A 528 42.39 16.08 42.46
C LYS A 528 41.26 17.10 42.30
N LYS A 529 41.41 18.07 41.38
CA LYS A 529 40.38 19.08 41.09
C LYS A 529 39.11 18.43 40.53
N ILE A 530 39.21 17.49 39.60
CA ILE A 530 38.05 16.77 39.05
C ILE A 530 37.36 15.96 40.15
N PHE A 531 38.11 15.14 40.89
CA PHE A 531 37.58 14.29 41.96
C PHE A 531 36.81 15.10 43.03
N GLN A 532 37.38 16.22 43.49
CA GLN A 532 36.74 17.06 44.50
C GLN A 532 35.45 17.71 44.00
N ASN A 533 35.41 18.15 42.74
CA ASN A 533 34.18 18.71 42.16
C ASN A 533 33.08 17.65 42.02
N TYR A 534 33.42 16.43 41.60
CA TYR A 534 32.44 15.33 41.52
C TYR A 534 31.90 14.99 42.90
N LEU A 535 32.78 14.84 43.89
CA LEU A 535 32.41 14.49 45.25
C LEU A 535 31.53 15.57 45.89
N LEU A 536 31.93 16.85 45.78
CA LEU A 536 31.15 17.99 46.26
C LEU A 536 29.75 18.02 45.65
N TYR A 537 29.66 17.76 44.35
CA TYR A 537 28.42 17.81 43.61
C TYR A 537 27.47 16.67 43.99
N PHE A 538 27.92 15.42 44.00
CA PHE A 538 27.08 14.27 44.35
C PHE A 538 26.70 14.21 45.84
N ASN A 539 27.33 15.02 46.68
CA ASN A 539 27.02 15.15 48.11
C ASN A 539 26.15 16.38 48.46
N LYS A 540 25.78 17.25 47.50
CA LYS A 540 24.99 18.47 47.76
C LYS A 540 23.54 18.23 48.24
N GLU A 541 22.97 17.04 48.05
CA GLU A 541 21.61 16.70 48.53
C GLU A 541 21.60 15.39 49.33
N SER A 542 21.32 15.49 50.63
CA SER A 542 21.39 14.38 51.60
C SER A 542 20.23 13.37 51.54
N GLU A 543 19.28 13.47 50.59
CA GLU A 543 18.03 12.69 50.66
C GLU A 543 17.73 11.77 49.46
N ASN A 544 18.45 11.84 48.34
CA ASN A 544 18.15 11.01 47.15
C ASN A 544 19.16 9.87 46.93
N SER A 545 18.95 8.72 47.59
CA SER A 545 19.76 7.49 47.41
C SER A 545 19.86 7.03 45.95
N HIS A 546 18.86 7.36 45.13
CA HIS A 546 18.82 7.05 43.70
C HIS A 546 19.90 7.80 42.89
N ARG A 547 20.15 9.09 43.17
CA ARG A 547 21.15 9.90 42.44
C ARG A 547 22.58 9.37 42.66
N LYS A 548 22.90 8.93 43.89
CA LYS A 548 24.20 8.33 44.22
C LYS A 548 24.43 6.99 43.50
N ILE A 549 23.43 6.11 43.49
CA ILE A 549 23.54 4.76 42.89
C ILE A 549 23.55 4.82 41.36
N VAL A 550 22.73 5.67 40.74
CA VAL A 550 22.54 5.66 39.28
C VAL A 550 23.61 6.48 38.54
N TYR A 551 24.19 7.53 39.15
CA TYR A 551 25.09 8.45 38.43
C TYR A 551 26.50 8.58 39.02
N ALA A 552 26.61 8.69 40.36
CA ALA A 552 27.92 8.82 40.99
C ALA A 552 28.73 7.51 40.85
N THR A 553 28.09 6.37 41.11
CA THR A 553 28.72 5.04 40.96
C THR A 553 29.31 4.83 39.56
N PRO A 554 28.59 5.01 38.43
CA PRO A 554 29.18 4.90 37.09
C PRO A 554 30.39 5.81 36.84
N VAL A 555 30.29 7.10 37.19
CA VAL A 555 31.35 8.09 36.91
C VAL A 555 32.62 7.77 37.70
N PHE A 556 32.51 7.45 38.98
CA PHE A 556 33.67 7.06 39.79
C PHE A 556 34.20 5.67 39.42
N SER A 557 33.32 4.73 39.04
CA SER A 557 33.75 3.40 38.58
C SER A 557 34.55 3.49 37.28
N ALA A 558 34.23 4.44 36.40
CA ALA A 558 34.98 4.67 35.15
C ALA A 558 36.43 5.14 35.37
N ILE A 559 36.75 5.73 36.53
CA ILE A 559 38.10 6.21 36.86
C ILE A 559 38.72 5.46 38.05
N GLN A 560 38.09 4.39 38.53
CA GLN A 560 38.42 3.70 39.78
C GLN A 560 39.89 3.28 39.88
N GLU A 561 40.47 2.81 38.78
CA GLU A 561 41.87 2.33 38.73
C GLU A 561 42.91 3.43 38.99
N PHE A 562 42.50 4.70 38.95
CA PHE A 562 43.37 5.87 39.08
C PHE A 562 43.11 6.67 40.36
N LEU A 563 42.28 6.16 41.27
CA LEU A 563 42.00 6.78 42.56
C LEU A 563 42.97 6.28 43.65
N SER A 564 43.39 7.16 44.55
CA SER A 564 44.21 6.78 45.70
C SER A 564 43.39 6.01 46.75
N ILE A 565 44.06 5.29 47.65
CA ILE A 565 43.40 4.56 48.75
C ILE A 565 42.59 5.52 49.63
N GLU A 566 43.10 6.73 49.85
CA GLU A 566 42.38 7.77 50.60
C GLU A 566 41.08 8.18 49.90
N GLN A 567 41.10 8.36 48.58
CA GLN A 567 39.92 8.72 47.78
C GLN A 567 38.89 7.58 47.74
N LEU A 568 39.33 6.32 47.65
CA LEU A 568 38.45 5.16 47.72
C LEU A 568 37.76 5.05 49.09
N ASN A 569 38.49 5.31 50.17
CA ASN A 569 37.92 5.35 51.51
C ASN A 569 36.92 6.50 51.68
N GLU A 570 37.18 7.66 51.07
CA GLU A 570 36.28 8.83 51.06
C GLU A 570 34.96 8.52 50.33
N LEU A 571 35.02 7.85 49.16
CA LEU A 571 33.81 7.42 48.44
C LEU A 571 32.99 6.38 49.22
N ALA A 572 33.65 5.42 49.87
CA ALA A 572 32.99 4.42 50.70
C ALA A 572 32.31 5.06 51.93
N HIS A 573 32.93 6.10 52.53
CA HIS A 573 32.34 6.85 53.64
C HIS A 573 31.05 7.57 53.22
N GLU A 574 30.99 8.05 51.98
CA GLU A 574 29.84 8.75 51.40
C GLU A 574 28.75 7.82 50.83
N GLY A 575 28.92 6.50 50.97
CA GLY A 575 27.95 5.48 50.55
C GLY A 575 27.93 5.19 49.05
N ILE A 576 29.03 5.46 48.33
CA ILE A 576 29.16 5.18 46.89
C ILE A 576 29.88 3.83 46.71
N GLU A 577 29.15 2.82 46.25
CA GLU A 577 29.69 1.50 45.91
C GLU A 577 30.17 1.48 44.45
N LEU A 578 31.44 1.12 44.22
CA LEU A 578 32.04 1.07 42.88
C LEU A 578 31.84 -0.30 42.22
N ILE A 579 31.74 -0.31 40.88
CA ILE A 579 31.56 -1.52 40.07
C ILE A 579 32.92 -1.96 39.53
N GLU A 580 33.41 -3.13 39.95
CA GLU A 580 34.63 -3.71 39.40
C GLU A 580 34.52 -3.96 37.88
N ASN A 581 35.57 -3.58 37.13
CA ASN A 581 35.64 -3.71 35.68
C ASN A 581 34.50 -2.99 34.92
N TYR A 582 34.00 -1.88 35.47
CA TYR A 582 32.95 -1.09 34.84
C TYR A 582 33.36 -0.60 33.44
N LYS A 583 32.45 -0.75 32.49
CA LYS A 583 32.55 -0.15 31.15
C LYS A 583 31.33 0.72 30.90
N PRO A 584 31.51 2.01 30.55
CA PRO A 584 30.39 2.87 30.19
C PRO A 584 29.66 2.34 28.94
N THR A 585 28.34 2.43 28.93
CA THR A 585 27.45 1.96 27.85
C THR A 585 26.34 2.99 27.58
N PRO A 586 25.70 2.99 26.40
CA PRO A 586 24.56 3.87 26.11
C PRO A 586 23.47 3.74 27.17
N SER A 587 22.69 4.80 27.39
CA SER A 587 21.64 4.82 28.43
C SER A 587 20.50 3.86 28.14
N ILE A 588 20.22 3.69 26.86
CA ILE A 588 19.37 2.65 26.30
C ILE A 588 20.30 1.70 25.54
N SER A 589 21.27 1.10 26.24
CA SER A 589 22.04 0.00 25.66
C SER A 589 21.15 -1.22 25.59
N THR A 590 20.65 -1.50 24.39
CA THR A 590 19.61 -2.49 24.12
C THR A 590 18.40 -2.32 25.04
N VAL A 591 17.31 -1.76 24.51
CA VAL A 591 16.00 -2.28 24.94
C VAL A 591 16.18 -3.79 24.85
N THR A 592 16.17 -4.48 25.98
CA THR A 592 16.17 -5.94 25.95
C THR A 592 14.73 -6.32 25.60
N GLY A 593 14.33 -5.92 24.39
CA GLY A 593 13.17 -6.40 23.71
C GLY A 593 13.57 -7.78 23.24
N GLY A 594 12.88 -8.77 23.78
CA GLY A 594 13.15 -10.15 23.50
C GLY A 594 12.03 -10.97 24.10
N MET A 595 11.90 -12.19 23.63
CA MET A 595 11.02 -13.12 24.31
C MET A 595 11.66 -13.47 25.66
N VAL A 596 10.86 -13.42 26.72
CA VAL A 596 11.27 -13.93 28.03
C VAL A 596 11.52 -15.44 27.87
N LEU A 597 12.78 -15.85 28.02
CA LEU A 597 13.24 -17.23 27.98
C LEU A 597 13.40 -17.74 29.41
N ASP A 598 12.32 -18.26 29.97
CA ASP A 598 12.30 -18.92 31.28
C ASP A 598 13.38 -20.01 31.37
N GLN A 599 14.18 -19.96 32.44
CA GLN A 599 15.24 -20.92 32.73
C GLN A 599 14.89 -21.81 33.92
N SER A 600 15.28 -23.08 33.83
CA SER A 600 15.13 -24.03 34.93
C SER A 600 16.26 -23.89 35.97
N PRO A 601 16.01 -24.12 37.27
CA PRO A 601 17.04 -24.13 38.29
C PRO A 601 18.02 -25.32 38.17
N ILE A 602 17.66 -26.34 37.40
CA ILE A 602 18.42 -27.57 37.10
C ILE A 602 18.53 -27.77 35.58
N ASN A 603 19.62 -28.36 35.09
CA ASN A 603 19.77 -28.68 33.67
C ASN A 603 19.09 -30.02 33.30
N LYS A 604 18.91 -30.28 32.00
CA LYS A 604 18.26 -31.50 31.48
C LYS A 604 18.93 -32.80 31.94
N LEU A 605 20.26 -32.88 31.87
CA LEU A 605 21.02 -34.10 32.19
C LEU A 605 20.89 -34.48 33.67
N ASP A 606 20.82 -33.49 34.56
CA ASP A 606 20.67 -33.73 35.99
C ASP A 606 19.21 -33.98 36.37
N LEU A 607 18.24 -33.38 35.66
CA LEU A 607 16.82 -33.72 35.81
C LEU A 607 16.56 -35.18 35.43
N ALA A 608 17.12 -35.65 34.32
CA ALA A 608 16.94 -37.02 33.82
C ALA A 608 17.48 -38.10 34.77
N LYS A 609 18.41 -37.75 35.68
CA LYS A 609 18.93 -38.67 36.70
C LYS A 609 18.01 -38.79 37.91
N LEU A 610 17.05 -37.89 38.08
CA LEU A 610 16.13 -37.88 39.22
C LEU A 610 14.94 -38.80 38.96
N PRO A 611 14.67 -39.75 39.87
CA PRO A 611 13.40 -40.47 39.88
C PRO A 611 12.22 -39.50 40.01
N VAL A 612 11.11 -39.76 39.31
CA VAL A 612 9.94 -38.85 39.26
C VAL A 612 9.36 -38.57 40.65
N ASN A 613 9.40 -39.53 41.58
CA ASN A 613 8.99 -39.33 42.97
C ASN A 613 9.90 -38.35 43.73
N GLU A 614 11.22 -38.40 43.50
CA GLU A 614 12.15 -37.44 44.09
C GLU A 614 11.95 -36.04 43.46
N LEU A 615 11.66 -35.97 42.17
CA LEU A 615 11.31 -34.72 41.48
C LEU A 615 10.09 -34.06 42.12
N ILE A 616 9.00 -34.81 42.34
CA ILE A 616 7.78 -34.29 42.98
C ILE A 616 8.10 -33.77 44.38
N GLU A 617 8.85 -34.52 45.20
CA GLU A 617 9.25 -34.06 46.53
C GLU A 617 10.06 -32.76 46.50
N LYS A 618 10.95 -32.61 45.50
CA LYS A 618 11.71 -31.36 45.31
C LYS A 618 10.83 -30.22 44.86
N ILE A 619 9.84 -30.44 43.99
CA ILE A 619 8.85 -29.42 43.61
C ILE A 619 8.07 -28.94 44.85
N GLU A 620 7.59 -29.86 45.69
CA GLU A 620 6.85 -29.53 46.91
C GLU A 620 7.71 -28.73 47.92
N LYS A 621 9.00 -29.09 48.08
CA LYS A 621 9.85 -28.57 49.17
C LYS A 621 10.80 -27.47 48.73
N GLU A 622 11.55 -27.66 47.66
CA GLU A 622 12.72 -26.84 47.29
C GLU A 622 12.49 -25.95 46.07
N TRP A 623 11.70 -26.43 45.11
CA TRP A 623 11.41 -25.83 43.81
C TRP A 623 9.98 -25.29 43.72
N HIS A 624 9.36 -25.02 44.86
CA HIS A 624 8.12 -24.24 44.90
C HIS A 624 8.37 -22.83 44.30
N PRO A 625 7.44 -22.24 43.49
CA PRO A 625 7.72 -21.01 42.74
C PRO A 625 8.25 -19.86 43.62
N GLU A 626 7.63 -19.64 44.78
CA GLU A 626 8.07 -18.64 45.77
C GLU A 626 9.52 -18.85 46.24
N LYS A 627 9.94 -20.11 46.42
CA LYS A 627 11.30 -20.44 46.89
C LYS A 627 12.33 -20.28 45.79
N ILE A 628 11.97 -20.57 44.53
CA ILE A 628 12.85 -20.34 43.37
C ILE A 628 13.15 -18.84 43.25
N ILE A 629 12.10 -18.00 43.28
CA ILE A 629 12.24 -16.54 43.18
C ILE A 629 13.08 -15.97 44.33
N LYS A 630 12.85 -16.42 45.57
CA LYS A 630 13.64 -15.99 46.74
C LYS A 630 15.11 -16.44 46.69
N ARG A 631 15.41 -17.62 46.11
CA ARG A 631 16.77 -18.18 46.05
C ARG A 631 17.62 -17.64 44.89
N ARG A 632 16.99 -17.17 43.80
CA ARG A 632 17.70 -16.70 42.60
C ARG A 632 17.07 -15.42 42.06
N ARG A 633 17.57 -14.26 42.50
CA ARG A 633 17.40 -13.01 41.74
C ARG A 633 18.25 -13.11 40.48
N SER A 634 17.69 -13.57 39.35
CA SER A 634 18.42 -13.52 38.08
C SER A 634 18.74 -12.06 37.77
N LYS A 635 19.98 -11.77 37.36
CA LYS A 635 20.36 -10.40 36.94
C LYS A 635 19.71 -9.97 35.62
N SER A 636 19.08 -10.91 34.88
CA SER A 636 18.44 -10.68 33.59
C SER A 636 16.94 -10.95 33.68
N PHE A 637 16.12 -9.97 33.29
CA PHE A 637 14.66 -10.11 33.22
C PHE A 637 14.19 -10.96 32.03
N LEU A 638 14.96 -11.00 30.94
CA LEU A 638 14.66 -11.83 29.76
C LEU A 638 15.02 -13.31 29.95
N ARG A 639 15.81 -13.65 30.97
CA ARG A 639 16.20 -15.04 31.26
C ARG A 639 15.96 -15.38 32.73
N PRO A 640 14.70 -15.29 33.20
CA PRO A 640 14.40 -15.51 34.60
C PRO A 640 14.55 -16.98 34.95
N ILE A 641 15.11 -17.29 36.11
CA ILE A 641 15.08 -18.66 36.65
C ILE A 641 13.80 -18.79 37.47
N ASN A 642 12.80 -19.51 36.97
CA ASN A 642 11.46 -19.57 37.56
C ASN A 642 10.81 -20.96 37.41
N ALA A 643 9.61 -21.10 37.96
CA ALA A 643 8.83 -22.33 37.90
C ALA A 643 8.38 -22.67 36.47
N SER A 644 8.08 -21.68 35.63
CA SER A 644 7.78 -21.88 34.20
C SER A 644 8.94 -22.55 33.46
N GLY A 645 10.18 -22.12 33.73
CA GLY A 645 11.38 -22.70 33.13
C GLY A 645 11.63 -24.14 33.57
N LEU A 646 11.39 -24.46 34.85
CA LEU A 646 11.42 -25.84 35.33
C LEU A 646 10.29 -26.68 34.73
N GLY A 647 9.07 -26.14 34.67
CA GLY A 647 7.90 -26.80 34.08
C GLY A 647 8.13 -27.17 32.62
N LYS A 648 8.63 -26.25 31.79
CA LYS A 648 9.03 -26.52 30.39
C LYS A 648 10.04 -27.65 30.29
N LEU A 649 11.02 -27.69 31.19
CA LEU A 649 12.03 -28.75 31.20
C LEU A 649 11.42 -30.10 31.61
N ILE A 650 10.48 -30.12 32.56
CA ILE A 650 9.73 -31.32 32.95
C ILE A 650 8.88 -31.82 31.79
N ALA A 651 8.18 -30.94 31.07
CA ALA A 651 7.40 -31.30 29.90
C ALA A 651 8.26 -31.97 28.81
N GLN A 652 9.47 -31.45 28.57
CA GLN A 652 10.44 -32.04 27.64
C GLN A 652 10.98 -33.40 28.11
N ASP A 653 11.26 -33.54 29.40
CA ASP A 653 11.77 -34.78 29.98
C ASP A 653 10.70 -35.89 30.00
N MET A 654 9.45 -35.51 30.24
CA MET A 654 8.29 -36.39 30.19
C MET A 654 8.10 -37.03 28.81
N LYS A 655 8.44 -36.32 27.72
CA LYS A 655 8.46 -36.89 26.37
C LYS A 655 9.42 -38.07 26.22
N GLU A 656 10.55 -38.05 26.92
CA GLU A 656 11.58 -39.09 26.85
C GLU A 656 11.34 -40.21 27.87
N ARG A 657 10.71 -39.90 29.02
CA ARG A 657 10.47 -40.83 30.14
C ARG A 657 8.99 -41.04 30.46
N ALA A 658 8.11 -41.03 29.45
CA ALA A 658 6.66 -41.07 29.64
C ALA A 658 6.19 -42.20 30.59
N SER A 659 6.76 -43.40 30.46
CA SER A 659 6.43 -44.56 31.31
C SER A 659 6.73 -44.36 32.81
N GLU A 660 7.62 -43.43 33.18
CA GLU A 660 7.89 -43.07 34.57
C GLU A 660 6.93 -41.99 35.10
N TYR A 661 6.46 -41.09 34.23
CA TYR A 661 5.60 -39.96 34.57
C TYR A 661 4.11 -40.34 34.62
N LEU A 662 3.62 -41.09 33.64
CA LEU A 662 2.20 -41.40 33.46
C LEU A 662 1.57 -42.08 34.70
N PRO A 663 2.20 -43.09 35.35
CA PRO A 663 1.65 -43.70 36.56
C PRO A 663 1.57 -42.76 37.78
N ARG A 664 2.19 -41.57 37.70
CA ARG A 664 2.32 -40.60 38.79
C ARG A 664 1.64 -39.26 38.51
N LEU A 665 0.87 -39.12 37.43
CA LEU A 665 0.22 -37.86 37.06
C LEU A 665 -0.59 -37.23 38.21
N LYS A 666 -1.35 -38.05 38.95
CA LYS A 666 -2.18 -37.60 40.08
C LYS A 666 -1.36 -37.02 41.23
N ASP A 667 -0.10 -37.43 41.39
CA ASP A 667 0.78 -36.86 42.42
C ASP A 667 1.09 -35.38 42.15
N PHE A 668 0.93 -34.91 40.90
CA PHE A 668 1.09 -33.49 40.51
C PHE A 668 -0.14 -32.61 40.80
N LEU A 669 -1.26 -33.18 41.28
CA LEU A 669 -2.53 -32.44 41.51
C LEU A 669 -2.79 -32.05 42.96
N LYS A 670 -1.82 -32.20 43.87
CA LYS A 670 -1.99 -31.90 45.30
C LYS A 670 -2.18 -30.37 45.52
N PRO A 671 -3.42 -29.89 45.80
CA PRO A 671 -3.75 -28.46 45.73
C PRO A 671 -3.01 -27.59 46.75
N GLU A 672 -2.58 -28.17 47.88
CA GLU A 672 -1.86 -27.47 48.95
C GLU A 672 -0.34 -27.38 48.73
N LYS A 673 0.20 -28.00 47.67
CA LYS A 673 1.65 -28.18 47.51
C LYS A 673 2.20 -27.92 46.10
N ILE A 674 1.35 -27.93 45.08
CA ILE A 674 1.75 -27.81 43.67
C ILE A 674 0.93 -26.71 42.99
N THR A 675 1.60 -25.83 42.26
CA THR A 675 1.02 -24.61 41.68
C THR A 675 0.49 -24.82 40.27
N LEU A 676 -0.40 -23.94 39.82
CA LEU A 676 -1.02 -24.01 38.47
C LEU A 676 0.01 -24.08 37.35
N THR A 677 1.14 -23.40 37.50
CA THR A 677 2.27 -23.40 36.57
C THR A 677 2.76 -24.82 36.26
N TYR A 678 2.89 -25.67 37.28
CA TYR A 678 3.31 -27.05 37.07
C TYR A 678 2.21 -27.88 36.43
N VAL A 679 0.95 -27.70 36.85
CA VAL A 679 -0.19 -28.39 36.22
C VAL A 679 -0.28 -28.05 34.73
N TYR A 680 -0.10 -26.77 34.37
CA TYR A 680 -0.08 -26.31 32.97
C TYR A 680 1.00 -27.01 32.16
N HIS A 681 2.24 -27.05 32.66
CA HIS A 681 3.36 -27.67 31.94
C HIS A 681 3.29 -29.20 31.93
N ILE A 682 2.66 -29.84 32.92
CA ILE A 682 2.35 -31.28 32.85
C ILE A 682 1.33 -31.56 31.75
N LEU A 683 0.29 -30.73 31.61
CA LEU A 683 -0.66 -30.82 30.49
C LEU A 683 0.03 -30.57 29.13
N ASP A 684 0.98 -29.63 29.06
CA ASP A 684 1.79 -29.37 27.86
C ASP A 684 2.70 -30.56 27.51
N GLY A 685 3.32 -31.18 28.52
CA GLY A 685 4.11 -32.40 28.37
C GLY A 685 3.27 -33.57 27.87
N LEU A 686 2.05 -33.73 28.40
CA LEU A 686 1.09 -34.72 27.93
C LEU A 686 0.79 -34.53 26.45
N VAL A 687 0.43 -33.31 26.03
CA VAL A 687 0.20 -32.96 24.61
C VAL A 687 1.36 -33.43 23.71
N GLU A 688 2.61 -33.23 24.13
CA GLU A 688 3.77 -33.68 23.37
C GLU A 688 3.98 -35.20 23.39
N CYS A 689 3.62 -35.89 24.48
CA CYS A 689 3.63 -37.35 24.56
C CYS A 689 2.63 -37.99 23.58
N PHE A 690 1.46 -37.39 23.36
CA PHE A 690 0.42 -37.91 22.46
C PHE A 690 0.81 -37.96 20.98
N ARG A 691 1.82 -37.20 20.56
CA ARG A 691 2.35 -37.29 19.19
C ARG A 691 3.08 -38.62 18.90
N GLY A 692 3.45 -39.37 19.93
CA GLY A 692 3.90 -40.77 19.83
C GLY A 692 2.77 -41.70 20.25
N ALA A 693 2.46 -42.73 19.46
CA ALA A 693 1.34 -43.64 19.74
C ALA A 693 1.39 -44.22 21.17
N LEU A 694 0.41 -43.87 22.02
CA LEU A 694 0.29 -44.38 23.39
C LEU A 694 -0.31 -45.79 23.43
N ILE A 695 0.09 -46.58 24.42
CA ILE A 695 -0.57 -47.84 24.78
C ILE A 695 -1.83 -47.58 25.61
N GLU A 696 -2.72 -48.56 25.70
CA GLU A 696 -4.03 -48.41 26.32
C GLU A 696 -4.00 -48.00 27.81
N GLU A 697 -3.09 -48.56 28.61
CA GLU A 697 -2.94 -48.24 30.04
C GLU A 697 -2.58 -46.76 30.26
N ASP A 698 -1.81 -46.18 29.34
CA ASP A 698 -1.42 -44.77 29.36
C ASP A 698 -2.61 -43.85 29.07
N GLN A 699 -3.54 -44.28 28.22
CA GLN A 699 -4.73 -43.51 27.85
C GLN A 699 -5.66 -43.30 29.05
N GLU A 700 -5.88 -44.35 29.85
CA GLU A 700 -6.70 -44.27 31.07
C GLU A 700 -6.13 -43.31 32.09
N LEU A 701 -4.81 -43.38 32.33
CA LEU A 701 -4.13 -42.52 33.29
C LEU A 701 -4.28 -41.03 32.93
N VAL A 702 -4.24 -40.70 31.64
CA VAL A 702 -4.43 -39.32 31.18
C VAL A 702 -5.88 -38.87 31.31
N LEU A 703 -6.85 -39.70 30.90
CA LEU A 703 -8.27 -39.33 31.04
C LEU A 703 -8.66 -39.13 32.51
N ASP A 704 -8.11 -39.95 33.40
CA ASP A 704 -8.25 -39.80 34.84
C ASP A 704 -7.67 -38.49 35.36
N PHE A 705 -6.45 -38.16 34.92
CA PHE A 705 -5.80 -36.89 35.28
C PHE A 705 -6.61 -35.68 34.79
N VAL A 706 -7.09 -35.71 33.54
CA VAL A 706 -7.94 -34.65 32.98
C VAL A 706 -9.25 -34.51 33.75
N ALA A 707 -9.91 -35.62 34.07
CA ALA A 707 -11.13 -35.62 34.86
C ALA A 707 -10.91 -35.01 36.26
N GLU A 708 -9.78 -35.32 36.90
CA GLU A 708 -9.42 -34.77 38.21
C GLU A 708 -9.11 -33.26 38.13
N VAL A 709 -8.37 -32.81 37.11
CA VAL A 709 -8.13 -31.37 36.85
C VAL A 709 -9.46 -30.61 36.68
N LEU A 710 -10.39 -31.15 35.88
CA LEU A 710 -11.70 -30.55 35.67
C LEU A 710 -12.55 -30.54 36.96
N SER A 711 -12.44 -31.58 37.79
CA SER A 711 -13.11 -31.62 39.11
C SER A 711 -12.56 -30.52 40.04
N LEU A 712 -11.24 -30.38 40.12
CA LEU A 712 -10.58 -29.34 40.93
C LEU A 712 -10.90 -27.92 40.43
N TYR A 713 -11.01 -27.74 39.11
CA TYR A 713 -11.47 -26.49 38.51
C TYR A 713 -12.90 -26.16 38.94
N LYS A 714 -13.82 -27.12 38.86
CA LYS A 714 -15.24 -26.93 39.22
C LYS A 714 -15.45 -26.66 40.72
N GLU A 715 -14.61 -27.25 41.58
CA GLU A 715 -14.65 -27.06 43.04
C GLU A 715 -13.92 -25.78 43.49
N ASP A 716 -13.39 -24.98 42.55
CA ASP A 716 -12.59 -23.79 42.80
C ASP A 716 -11.35 -24.03 43.69
N LYS A 717 -10.79 -25.24 43.61
CA LYS A 717 -9.63 -25.68 44.41
C LYS A 717 -8.28 -25.45 43.72
N LEU A 718 -8.30 -25.05 42.46
CA LEU A 718 -7.14 -24.50 41.76
C LEU A 718 -6.95 -23.07 42.28
N VAL A 719 -5.78 -22.68 42.80
CA VAL A 719 -5.55 -21.34 43.37
C VAL A 719 -4.32 -20.71 42.73
N ASP A 720 -4.44 -19.44 42.31
CA ASP A 720 -3.32 -18.67 41.76
C ASP A 720 -2.31 -18.33 42.86
N VAL A 721 -1.02 -18.32 42.53
CA VAL A 721 0.02 -17.80 43.43
C VAL A 721 -0.01 -16.27 43.33
N THR A 722 -0.59 -15.59 44.32
CA THR A 722 -0.52 -14.12 44.41
C THR A 722 0.87 -13.68 44.87
N TYR A 723 1.65 -13.06 43.98
CA TYR A 723 2.93 -12.43 44.32
C TYR A 723 2.74 -11.05 44.97
N SER A 724 3.65 -10.65 45.86
CA SER A 724 3.66 -9.33 46.52
C SER A 724 3.80 -8.17 45.52
N GLU A 725 3.42 -6.94 45.91
CA GLU A 725 3.27 -5.74 45.07
C GLU A 725 4.47 -5.30 44.20
N ASP A 726 5.65 -5.91 44.33
CA ASP A 726 6.87 -5.51 43.64
C ASP A 726 6.78 -5.73 42.12
N PHE A 727 7.05 -4.67 41.34
CA PHE A 727 6.84 -4.62 39.88
C PHE A 727 7.62 -5.71 39.12
N GLN A 728 8.80 -6.10 39.61
CA GLN A 728 9.58 -7.19 39.00
C GLN A 728 8.96 -8.58 39.21
N SER A 729 8.21 -8.78 40.30
CA SER A 729 7.62 -10.09 40.60
C SER A 729 6.42 -10.45 39.70
N ARG A 730 5.77 -9.44 39.09
CA ARG A 730 4.59 -9.61 38.23
C ARG A 730 4.89 -10.28 36.87
N PHE A 731 6.16 -10.32 36.45
CA PHE A 731 6.56 -10.84 35.13
C PHE A 731 7.01 -12.31 35.14
N HIS A 732 7.05 -12.97 36.30
CA HIS A 732 7.75 -14.26 36.42
C HIS A 732 6.87 -15.51 36.41
N ASP A 733 5.54 -15.39 36.56
CA ASP A 733 4.60 -16.53 36.47
C ASP A 733 3.17 -16.03 36.24
N LEU A 734 2.65 -16.18 35.01
CA LEU A 734 1.37 -15.62 34.55
C LEU A 734 0.30 -16.70 34.31
N THR A 735 0.50 -17.92 34.83
CA THR A 735 -0.41 -19.03 34.58
C THR A 735 -1.74 -18.83 35.30
N THR A 736 -2.84 -18.73 34.57
CA THR A 736 -4.19 -18.59 35.13
C THR A 736 -5.02 -19.87 35.04
N LYS A 737 -6.15 -19.93 35.76
CA LYS A 737 -7.13 -21.02 35.67
C LYS A 737 -7.66 -21.24 34.25
N GLU A 738 -7.92 -20.16 33.51
CA GLU A 738 -8.39 -20.20 32.12
C GLU A 738 -7.32 -20.81 31.20
N MET A 739 -6.03 -20.55 31.46
CA MET A 739 -4.94 -21.18 30.72
C MET A 739 -4.89 -22.69 30.95
N ILE A 740 -5.16 -23.17 32.17
CA ILE A 740 -5.28 -24.61 32.47
C ILE A 740 -6.42 -25.22 31.66
N PHE A 741 -7.60 -24.60 31.68
CA PHE A 741 -8.75 -25.10 30.95
C PHE A 741 -8.51 -25.11 29.44
N SER A 742 -7.90 -24.04 28.90
CA SER A 742 -7.50 -23.97 27.49
C SER A 742 -6.52 -25.09 27.13
N ARG A 743 -5.59 -25.45 28.03
CA ARG A 743 -4.63 -26.52 27.77
C ARG A 743 -5.24 -27.91 27.86
N VAL A 744 -6.14 -28.15 28.83
CA VAL A 744 -6.98 -29.36 28.88
C VAL A 744 -7.75 -29.50 27.58
N ARG A 745 -8.34 -28.41 27.09
CA ARG A 745 -9.06 -28.40 25.82
C ARG A 745 -8.18 -28.80 24.64
N ASP A 746 -6.98 -28.22 24.54
CA ASP A 746 -6.07 -28.53 23.43
C ASP A 746 -5.60 -30.00 23.49
N LEU A 747 -5.38 -30.53 24.68
CA LEU A 747 -5.10 -31.95 24.91
C LEU A 747 -6.25 -32.83 24.43
N VAL A 748 -7.48 -32.55 24.89
CA VAL A 748 -8.67 -33.31 24.51
C VAL A 748 -8.95 -33.21 23.01
N ALA A 749 -8.71 -32.05 22.39
CA ALA A 749 -8.86 -31.88 20.95
C ALA A 749 -7.95 -32.83 20.16
N GLN A 750 -6.70 -33.03 20.59
CA GLN A 750 -5.79 -33.99 19.97
C GLN A 750 -6.22 -35.45 20.15
N LEU A 751 -6.94 -35.79 21.23
CA LEU A 751 -7.49 -37.15 21.40
C LEU A 751 -8.58 -37.49 20.40
N VAL A 752 -9.23 -36.47 19.83
CA VAL A 752 -10.39 -36.64 18.95
C VAL A 752 -10.13 -36.11 17.53
N GLU A 753 -8.90 -35.69 17.22
CA GLU A 753 -8.50 -35.31 15.87
C GLU A 753 -8.50 -36.51 14.92
N PRO A 754 -8.82 -36.36 13.62
CA PRO A 754 -8.84 -37.49 12.66
C PRO A 754 -7.49 -38.21 12.51
N SER A 755 -6.39 -37.51 12.75
CA SER A 755 -5.05 -38.09 12.80
C SER A 755 -4.76 -38.88 14.07
N SER A 756 -5.63 -38.79 15.07
CA SER A 756 -5.50 -39.46 16.36
C SER A 756 -6.07 -40.86 16.29
N ASN A 757 -5.21 -41.87 16.42
CA ASN A 757 -5.64 -43.26 16.52
C ASN A 757 -6.24 -43.59 17.90
N PHE A 758 -6.50 -42.63 18.79
CA PHE A 758 -6.94 -42.89 20.18
C PHE A 758 -8.20 -43.76 20.26
N ILE A 759 -9.27 -43.35 19.57
CA ILE A 759 -10.56 -44.06 19.61
C ILE A 759 -10.44 -45.46 18.98
N ASP A 760 -9.71 -45.58 17.87
CA ASP A 760 -9.55 -46.85 17.15
C ASP A 760 -8.61 -47.83 17.88
N SER A 761 -7.58 -47.31 18.56
CA SER A 761 -6.60 -48.10 19.32
C SER A 761 -7.12 -48.55 20.68
N SER A 762 -7.97 -47.77 21.35
CA SER A 762 -8.52 -48.10 22.67
C SER A 762 -9.34 -49.40 22.60
N THR A 763 -9.14 -50.35 23.51
CA THR A 763 -9.98 -51.57 23.62
C THR A 763 -11.01 -51.48 24.75
N ASN A 764 -10.85 -50.51 25.66
CA ASN A 764 -11.70 -50.30 26.83
C ASN A 764 -12.87 -49.33 26.55
N PRO A 765 -14.13 -49.82 26.63
CA PRO A 765 -15.33 -49.00 26.53
C PRO A 765 -15.40 -47.83 27.51
N THR A 766 -14.85 -48.00 28.71
CA THR A 766 -14.94 -47.04 29.82
C THR A 766 -14.18 -45.76 29.51
N SER A 767 -13.00 -45.88 28.87
CA SER A 767 -12.17 -44.74 28.45
C SER A 767 -12.89 -43.88 27.42
N ILE A 768 -13.58 -44.51 26.48
CA ILE A 768 -14.41 -43.81 25.48
C ILE A 768 -15.59 -43.08 26.14
N GLU A 769 -16.25 -43.71 27.11
CA GLU A 769 -17.33 -43.07 27.86
C GLU A 769 -16.83 -41.88 28.69
N GLN A 770 -15.66 -42.00 29.32
CA GLN A 770 -15.03 -40.94 30.10
C GLN A 770 -14.61 -39.74 29.22
N LEU A 771 -14.03 -40.00 28.04
CA LEU A 771 -13.74 -38.95 27.05
C LEU A 771 -15.00 -38.20 26.63
N GLY A 772 -16.10 -38.93 26.37
CA GLY A 772 -17.40 -38.33 26.09
C GLY A 772 -17.91 -37.44 27.24
N LYS A 773 -17.78 -37.89 28.50
CA LYS A 773 -18.13 -37.09 29.69
C LYS A 773 -17.27 -35.83 29.84
N ILE A 774 -15.96 -35.93 29.56
CA ILE A 774 -15.04 -34.80 29.60
C ILE A 774 -15.47 -33.71 28.60
N LEU A 775 -15.77 -34.11 27.36
CA LEU A 775 -16.27 -33.18 26.34
C LEU A 775 -17.62 -32.56 26.74
N GLU A 776 -18.56 -33.36 27.28
CA GLU A 776 -19.84 -32.87 27.81
C GLU A 776 -19.62 -31.81 28.92
N ILE A 777 -18.66 -32.01 29.83
CA ILE A 777 -18.30 -31.02 30.86
C ILE A 777 -17.75 -29.73 30.22
N MET A 778 -16.91 -29.85 29.20
CA MET A 778 -16.31 -28.69 28.53
C MET A 778 -17.34 -27.84 27.77
N LEU A 779 -18.40 -28.46 27.25
CA LEU A 779 -19.53 -27.75 26.62
C LEU A 779 -20.35 -26.89 27.60
N LEU A 780 -20.29 -27.23 28.90
CA LEU A 780 -20.93 -26.49 30.00
C LEU A 780 -20.05 -25.36 30.56
N HIS A 781 -18.85 -25.15 30.01
CA HIS A 781 -18.04 -23.99 30.37
C HIS A 781 -18.80 -22.69 30.08
N GLU A 782 -18.35 -21.56 30.62
CA GLU A 782 -19.06 -20.29 30.48
C GLU A 782 -18.61 -19.45 29.27
N ASP A 783 -17.35 -19.56 28.83
CA ASP A 783 -16.80 -18.86 27.65
C ASP A 783 -17.11 -19.57 26.30
N PRO A 784 -17.80 -18.93 25.34
CA PRO A 784 -18.20 -17.53 25.35
C PRO A 784 -19.57 -17.36 26.03
N LYS A 785 -19.77 -16.19 26.65
CA LYS A 785 -21.07 -15.72 27.16
C LYS A 785 -21.70 -14.75 26.16
N PRO A 786 -23.03 -14.53 26.19
CA PRO A 786 -23.68 -13.55 25.32
C PRO A 786 -23.11 -12.12 25.46
N THR A 787 -22.62 -11.76 26.65
CA THR A 787 -21.97 -10.46 26.89
C THR A 787 -20.65 -10.30 26.15
N ASP A 788 -19.96 -11.39 25.81
CA ASP A 788 -18.67 -11.32 25.12
C ASP A 788 -18.84 -11.00 23.63
N GLU A 789 -20.08 -11.07 23.13
CA GLU A 789 -20.45 -10.79 21.74
C GLU A 789 -20.83 -9.33 21.50
N GLU A 790 -21.24 -8.58 22.52
CA GLU A 790 -21.75 -7.22 22.36
C GLU A 790 -20.60 -6.20 22.33
N LEU A 791 -20.63 -5.23 21.40
CA LEU A 791 -19.55 -4.26 21.21
C LEU A 791 -19.22 -3.48 22.50
N SER A 792 -20.22 -3.18 23.31
CA SER A 792 -20.06 -2.44 24.57
C SER A 792 -19.29 -3.18 25.67
N THR A 793 -19.18 -4.51 25.56
CA THR A 793 -18.66 -5.37 26.63
C THR A 793 -17.57 -6.34 26.16
N THR A 794 -17.40 -6.50 24.84
CA THR A 794 -16.39 -7.39 24.29
C THR A 794 -14.98 -6.83 24.49
N GLN A 795 -14.04 -7.71 24.84
CA GLN A 795 -12.61 -7.41 24.86
C GLN A 795 -11.93 -7.66 23.50
N LYS A 796 -12.68 -8.19 22.52
CA LYS A 796 -12.16 -8.63 21.22
C LYS A 796 -12.80 -7.80 20.11
N THR A 797 -12.10 -6.73 19.70
CA THR A 797 -12.54 -5.81 18.64
C THR A 797 -11.59 -5.79 17.46
N VAL A 798 -12.09 -5.46 16.26
CA VAL A 798 -11.27 -5.13 15.08
C VAL A 798 -11.33 -3.64 14.81
N SER A 799 -10.17 -3.01 14.65
CA SER A 799 -10.04 -1.59 14.30
C SER A 799 -9.72 -1.45 12.82
N LYS A 800 -10.54 -0.69 12.08
CA LYS A 800 -10.24 -0.29 10.70
C LYS A 800 -9.49 1.04 10.71
N ALA A 801 -8.50 1.20 9.83
CA ALA A 801 -7.76 2.46 9.70
C ALA A 801 -8.73 3.63 9.47
N GLY A 802 -8.79 4.58 10.43
CA GLY A 802 -9.68 5.74 10.38
C GLY A 802 -11.17 5.47 10.69
N GLY A 803 -11.55 4.28 11.17
CA GLY A 803 -12.95 3.91 11.46
C GLY A 803 -13.22 3.44 12.90
N PRO A 804 -14.51 3.29 13.29
CA PRO A 804 -14.87 2.79 14.62
C PRO A 804 -14.48 1.31 14.79
N SER A 805 -14.17 0.92 16.03
CA SER A 805 -13.93 -0.48 16.39
C SER A 805 -15.23 -1.28 16.25
N LEU A 806 -15.12 -2.50 15.71
CA LEU A 806 -16.24 -3.43 15.53
C LEU A 806 -16.03 -4.68 16.40
N ALA A 807 -17.11 -5.29 16.85
CA ALA A 807 -17.06 -6.56 17.56
C ALA A 807 -16.67 -7.69 16.61
N TRP A 808 -15.98 -8.71 17.13
CA TRP A 808 -15.72 -9.94 16.38
C TRP A 808 -17.00 -10.61 15.91
N ASP A 809 -16.90 -11.32 14.79
CA ASP A 809 -17.98 -12.12 14.26
C ASP A 809 -18.14 -13.44 15.02
N ALA A 810 -19.27 -14.13 14.79
CA ALA A 810 -19.60 -15.36 15.50
C ALA A 810 -18.55 -16.47 15.27
N GLN A 811 -17.97 -16.55 14.07
CA GLN A 811 -16.95 -17.54 13.73
C GLN A 811 -15.65 -17.29 14.49
N ALA A 812 -15.11 -16.08 14.44
CA ALA A 812 -13.88 -15.69 15.13
C ALA A 812 -14.02 -15.83 16.65
N LEU A 813 -15.19 -15.48 17.18
CA LEU A 813 -15.47 -15.69 18.60
C LEU A 813 -15.52 -17.18 18.94
N ALA A 814 -16.24 -18.00 18.16
CA ALA A 814 -16.31 -19.44 18.40
C ALA A 814 -14.92 -20.10 18.38
N LEU A 815 -14.11 -19.81 17.36
CA LEU A 815 -12.74 -20.36 17.20
C LEU A 815 -11.76 -19.90 18.27
N SER A 816 -12.06 -18.81 18.97
CA SER A 816 -11.21 -18.28 20.05
C SER A 816 -11.77 -18.54 21.45
N SER A 817 -12.92 -19.19 21.55
CA SER A 817 -13.59 -19.50 22.82
C SER A 817 -13.38 -20.96 23.23
N ILE A 818 -13.50 -21.23 24.53
CA ILE A 818 -13.40 -22.56 25.10
C ILE A 818 -14.52 -23.47 24.58
N ARG A 819 -15.79 -23.06 24.70
CA ARG A 819 -16.93 -23.89 24.29
C ARG A 819 -16.99 -24.09 22.78
N GLY A 820 -16.65 -23.07 21.98
CA GLY A 820 -16.68 -23.17 20.52
C GLY A 820 -15.72 -24.26 20.03
N ARG A 821 -14.50 -24.30 20.56
CA ARG A 821 -13.54 -25.38 20.29
C ARG A 821 -13.94 -26.72 20.91
N ALA A 822 -14.50 -26.73 22.12
CA ALA A 822 -15.03 -27.96 22.72
C ALA A 822 -16.16 -28.56 21.86
N PHE A 823 -17.00 -27.72 21.24
CA PHE A 823 -18.02 -28.16 20.28
C PHE A 823 -17.40 -28.80 19.04
N MET A 824 -16.33 -28.23 18.48
CA MET A 824 -15.56 -28.86 17.39
C MET A 824 -15.05 -30.23 17.79
N SER A 825 -14.39 -30.34 18.95
CA SER A 825 -13.87 -31.60 19.49
C SER A 825 -14.98 -32.62 19.72
N TYR A 826 -16.14 -32.19 20.22
CA TYR A 826 -17.30 -33.07 20.41
C TYR A 826 -17.86 -33.60 19.08
N MET A 827 -17.93 -32.78 18.04
CA MET A 827 -18.37 -33.22 16.71
C MET A 827 -17.40 -34.24 16.09
N ASN A 828 -16.09 -34.01 16.22
CA ASN A 828 -15.09 -34.96 15.76
C ASN A 828 -15.18 -36.30 16.53
N PHE A 829 -15.33 -36.23 17.86
CA PHE A 829 -15.54 -37.41 18.72
C PHE A 829 -16.73 -38.24 18.25
N LEU A 830 -17.89 -37.62 18.02
CA LEU A 830 -19.09 -38.34 17.56
C LEU A 830 -18.89 -38.97 16.18
N THR A 831 -18.20 -38.29 15.28
CA THR A 831 -17.93 -38.78 13.91
C THR A 831 -17.06 -40.03 13.96
N HIS A 832 -15.95 -39.99 14.67
CA HIS A 832 -15.09 -41.17 14.82
C HIS A 832 -15.77 -42.29 15.59
N LEU A 833 -16.53 -41.97 16.64
CA LEU A 833 -17.26 -42.98 17.40
C LEU A 833 -18.22 -43.78 16.49
N ASN A 834 -18.92 -43.10 15.59
CA ASN A 834 -19.84 -43.69 14.63
C ASN A 834 -19.15 -44.59 13.58
N GLU A 835 -17.88 -44.31 13.28
CA GLU A 835 -17.07 -45.12 12.34
C GLU A 835 -16.28 -46.24 13.03
N SER A 836 -16.16 -46.18 14.37
CA SER A 836 -15.37 -47.10 15.18
C SER A 836 -16.14 -48.36 15.64
N ARG A 837 -15.41 -49.32 16.24
CA ARG A 837 -16.00 -50.49 16.94
C ARG A 837 -16.89 -50.13 18.13
N PHE A 838 -16.86 -48.88 18.57
CA PHE A 838 -17.51 -48.39 19.77
C PHE A 838 -18.81 -47.62 19.52
N GLN A 839 -19.35 -47.68 18.30
CA GLN A 839 -20.62 -47.05 17.91
C GLN A 839 -21.80 -47.28 18.88
N HIS A 840 -21.78 -48.34 19.70
CA HIS A 840 -22.83 -48.68 20.67
C HIS A 840 -22.60 -48.13 22.09
N ILE A 841 -21.43 -47.56 22.40
CA ILE A 841 -21.06 -47.12 23.75
C ILE A 841 -21.77 -45.82 24.14
N HIS A 842 -21.86 -44.86 23.21
CA HIS A 842 -22.57 -43.60 23.44
C HIS A 842 -23.85 -43.62 22.60
N PRO A 843 -24.98 -44.07 23.18
CA PRO A 843 -26.20 -44.28 22.42
C PRO A 843 -26.70 -42.95 21.86
N ALA A 844 -27.38 -43.03 20.71
CA ALA A 844 -27.87 -41.86 20.00
C ALA A 844 -28.66 -40.92 20.91
N GLU A 845 -29.52 -41.48 21.78
CA GLU A 845 -30.34 -40.71 22.70
C GLU A 845 -29.53 -39.80 23.64
N ARG A 846 -28.31 -40.22 24.03
CA ARG A 846 -27.49 -39.47 24.99
C ARG A 846 -26.90 -38.21 24.36
N TRP A 847 -26.15 -38.35 23.26
CA TRP A 847 -25.59 -37.17 22.59
C TRP A 847 -26.69 -36.29 21.98
N GLN A 848 -27.81 -36.88 21.55
CA GLN A 848 -29.00 -36.14 21.11
C GLN A 848 -29.56 -35.28 22.23
N SER A 849 -29.60 -35.78 23.48
CA SER A 849 -30.00 -34.97 24.63
C SER A 849 -29.04 -33.81 24.84
N THR A 850 -27.72 -34.06 24.81
CA THR A 850 -26.71 -33.00 24.97
C THR A 850 -26.84 -31.91 23.91
N LEU A 851 -26.95 -32.27 22.63
CA LEU A 851 -27.10 -31.31 21.55
C LEU A 851 -28.47 -30.63 21.55
N LYS A 852 -29.52 -31.32 21.97
CA LYS A 852 -30.84 -30.71 22.16
C LYS A 852 -30.77 -29.68 23.28
N ASP A 853 -30.27 -30.04 24.46
CA ASP A 853 -30.15 -29.10 25.58
C ASP A 853 -29.29 -27.90 25.21
N PHE A 854 -28.24 -28.11 24.41
CA PHE A 854 -27.45 -27.04 23.80
C PHE A 854 -28.32 -26.14 22.91
N ILE A 855 -28.99 -26.66 21.88
CA ILE A 855 -29.83 -25.85 20.98
C ILE A 855 -30.86 -25.02 21.75
N TYR A 856 -31.55 -25.61 22.73
CA TYR A 856 -32.68 -24.94 23.40
C TYR A 856 -32.26 -23.96 24.49
N ASN A 857 -31.09 -24.15 25.13
CA ASN A 857 -30.66 -23.30 26.24
C ASN A 857 -29.53 -22.32 25.86
N GLU A 858 -28.85 -22.54 24.74
CA GLU A 858 -27.77 -21.69 24.27
C GLU A 858 -28.29 -20.32 23.82
N LYS A 859 -27.53 -19.27 24.13
CA LYS A 859 -27.88 -17.87 23.79
C LYS A 859 -26.81 -17.13 23.01
N THR A 860 -25.65 -17.75 22.77
CA THR A 860 -24.56 -17.15 22.01
C THR A 860 -24.70 -17.38 20.52
N ARG A 861 -24.41 -16.33 19.74
CA ARG A 861 -24.28 -16.35 18.29
C ARG A 861 -23.17 -17.32 17.85
N ALA A 862 -22.04 -17.31 18.55
CA ALA A 862 -20.87 -18.14 18.25
C ALA A 862 -21.21 -19.63 18.19
N LEU A 863 -21.91 -20.15 19.20
CA LEU A 863 -22.25 -21.57 19.29
C LEU A 863 -23.37 -21.99 18.34
N HIS A 864 -24.30 -21.08 18.01
CA HIS A 864 -25.28 -21.31 16.94
C HIS A 864 -24.63 -21.37 15.57
N PHE A 865 -23.62 -20.52 15.31
CA PHE A 865 -22.79 -20.62 14.13
C PHE A 865 -22.11 -21.99 14.05
N MET A 866 -21.49 -22.47 15.15
CA MET A 866 -20.85 -23.79 15.18
C MET A 866 -21.84 -24.92 14.90
N PHE A 867 -23.04 -24.87 15.48
CA PHE A 867 -24.09 -25.85 15.16
C PHE A 867 -24.42 -25.83 13.67
N GLY A 868 -24.61 -24.63 13.10
CA GLY A 868 -24.81 -24.40 11.67
C GLY A 868 -23.69 -24.98 10.81
N PHE A 869 -22.43 -24.81 11.24
CA PHE A 869 -21.23 -25.28 10.56
C PHE A 869 -21.01 -26.80 10.63
N TYR A 870 -21.63 -27.49 11.58
CA TYR A 870 -21.54 -28.95 11.73
C TYR A 870 -22.81 -29.71 11.33
N THR A 871 -23.78 -29.03 10.72
CA THR A 871 -25.04 -29.67 10.31
C THR A 871 -24.86 -30.82 9.29
N CYS A 872 -23.84 -30.79 8.42
CA CYS A 872 -23.54 -31.93 7.54
C CYS A 872 -23.00 -33.13 8.32
N THR A 873 -22.13 -32.89 9.30
CA THR A 873 -21.62 -33.93 10.19
C THR A 873 -22.77 -34.59 10.96
N ILE A 874 -23.64 -33.79 11.57
CA ILE A 874 -24.79 -34.30 12.34
C ILE A 874 -25.76 -35.10 11.45
N PHE A 875 -25.95 -34.70 10.20
CA PHE A 875 -26.79 -35.43 9.27
C PHE A 875 -26.28 -36.85 8.97
N ASN A 876 -24.96 -37.00 8.86
CA ASN A 876 -24.33 -38.30 8.68
C ASN A 876 -24.45 -39.18 9.94
N LEU A 877 -24.56 -38.57 11.13
CA LEU A 877 -24.77 -39.26 12.40
C LEU A 877 -26.23 -39.70 12.60
N ASP A 878 -27.19 -38.77 12.53
CA ASP A 878 -28.62 -39.07 12.59
C ASP A 878 -29.43 -38.04 11.78
N ARG A 879 -29.74 -38.43 10.55
CA ARG A 879 -30.62 -37.67 9.65
C ARG A 879 -31.98 -37.39 10.30
N SER A 880 -32.64 -38.39 10.89
CA SER A 880 -34.01 -38.23 11.38
C SER A 880 -34.09 -37.25 12.54
N TRP A 881 -33.10 -37.30 13.44
CA TRP A 881 -32.99 -36.36 14.54
C TRP A 881 -32.74 -34.93 14.05
N LEU A 882 -31.78 -34.72 13.15
CA LEU A 882 -31.52 -33.40 12.59
C LEU A 882 -32.78 -32.83 11.92
N LEU A 883 -33.47 -33.65 11.11
CA LEU A 883 -34.70 -33.24 10.43
C LEU A 883 -35.82 -32.84 11.42
N HIS A 884 -35.82 -33.40 12.63
CA HIS A 884 -36.74 -33.03 13.69
C HIS A 884 -36.35 -31.71 14.37
N GLN A 885 -35.06 -31.53 14.70
CA GLN A 885 -34.59 -30.31 15.37
C GLN A 885 -34.68 -29.06 14.47
N THR A 886 -34.43 -29.20 13.18
CA THR A 886 -34.51 -28.09 12.22
C THR A 886 -35.92 -27.51 12.11
N LYS A 887 -36.98 -28.31 12.31
CA LYS A 887 -38.36 -27.78 12.38
C LYS A 887 -38.53 -26.74 13.47
N HIS A 888 -37.84 -26.91 14.59
CA HIS A 888 -37.83 -25.94 15.67
C HIS A 888 -36.92 -24.74 15.34
N LEU A 889 -35.68 -24.99 14.90
CA LEU A 889 -34.72 -23.94 14.55
C LEU A 889 -35.25 -22.97 13.49
N TRP A 890 -35.95 -23.48 12.48
CA TRP A 890 -36.48 -22.65 11.39
C TRP A 890 -37.88 -22.08 11.67
N SER A 891 -38.47 -22.39 12.83
CA SER A 891 -39.76 -21.83 13.22
C SER A 891 -39.66 -20.35 13.58
N GLU A 892 -40.71 -19.57 13.31
CA GLU A 892 -40.75 -18.13 13.59
C GLU A 892 -40.57 -17.80 15.08
N SER A 893 -40.91 -18.72 15.99
CA SER A 893 -40.76 -18.55 17.44
C SER A 893 -39.32 -18.62 17.95
N TYR A 894 -38.38 -19.16 17.16
CA TYR A 894 -36.97 -19.18 17.54
C TYR A 894 -36.32 -17.79 17.36
N PRO A 895 -35.37 -17.35 18.20
CA PRO A 895 -34.78 -16.02 18.08
C PRO A 895 -34.11 -15.79 16.71
N TYR A 896 -34.52 -14.73 15.99
CA TYR A 896 -34.05 -14.42 14.63
C TYR A 896 -32.51 -14.40 14.52
N VAL A 897 -31.84 -13.71 15.45
CA VAL A 897 -30.39 -13.56 15.46
C VAL A 897 -29.69 -14.92 15.54
N LEU A 898 -30.20 -15.83 16.37
CA LEU A 898 -29.64 -17.18 16.52
C LEU A 898 -29.92 -18.05 15.29
N ARG A 899 -31.13 -17.98 14.71
CA ARG A 899 -31.44 -18.64 13.43
C ARG A 899 -30.50 -18.19 12.32
N LEU A 900 -30.23 -16.89 12.25
CA LEU A 900 -29.34 -16.31 11.25
C LEU A 900 -27.92 -16.87 11.40
N GLN A 901 -27.41 -17.06 12.63
CA GLN A 901 -26.08 -17.64 12.83
C GLN A 901 -26.01 -19.12 12.44
N VAL A 902 -27.04 -19.91 12.74
CA VAL A 902 -27.15 -21.29 12.22
C VAL A 902 -27.11 -21.29 10.69
N TRP A 903 -27.83 -20.37 10.05
CA TRP A 903 -27.83 -20.24 8.60
C TRP A 903 -26.47 -19.82 8.03
N ILE A 904 -25.81 -18.82 8.62
CA ILE A 904 -24.48 -18.37 8.19
C ILE A 904 -23.46 -19.50 8.37
N GLY A 905 -23.49 -20.23 9.49
CA GLY A 905 -22.64 -21.39 9.71
C GLY A 905 -22.86 -22.48 8.67
N PHE A 906 -24.13 -22.73 8.29
CA PHE A 906 -24.46 -23.67 7.22
C PHE A 906 -23.91 -23.21 5.86
N LEU A 907 -24.05 -21.93 5.52
CA LEU A 907 -23.53 -21.33 4.28
C LEU A 907 -21.99 -21.33 4.17
N ARG A 908 -21.28 -21.66 5.25
CA ARG A 908 -19.81 -21.76 5.29
C ARG A 908 -19.27 -23.13 4.97
N GLN A 909 -20.14 -24.12 4.86
CA GLN A 909 -19.76 -25.44 4.43
C GLN A 909 -19.77 -25.51 2.90
N SER A 910 -19.08 -26.50 2.33
CA SER A 910 -19.31 -26.90 0.93
C SER A 910 -20.20 -28.15 0.96
N PRO A 911 -21.53 -28.01 0.93
CA PRO A 911 -22.43 -29.14 1.11
C PRO A 911 -22.35 -30.11 -0.08
N TRP A 912 -22.39 -31.41 0.22
CA TRP A 912 -22.60 -32.44 -0.80
C TRP A 912 -24.02 -32.35 -1.39
N THR A 913 -24.21 -32.79 -2.64
CA THR A 913 -25.44 -32.59 -3.42
C THR A 913 -26.70 -33.13 -2.76
N GLY A 914 -26.64 -34.31 -2.14
CA GLY A 914 -27.79 -34.91 -1.45
C GLY A 914 -28.24 -34.13 -0.19
N TYR A 915 -27.42 -33.21 0.31
CA TYR A 915 -27.76 -32.34 1.44
C TYR A 915 -28.62 -31.15 1.01
N LEU A 916 -28.33 -30.60 -0.17
CA LEU A 916 -29.04 -29.48 -0.78
C LEU A 916 -30.51 -29.84 -1.06
N GLU A 917 -30.78 -31.09 -1.41
CA GLU A 917 -32.13 -31.55 -1.81
C GLU A 917 -33.11 -31.77 -0.64
N LEU A 918 -32.69 -31.55 0.61
CA LEU A 918 -33.58 -31.73 1.76
C LEU A 918 -34.63 -30.61 1.84
N PRO A 919 -35.93 -30.94 2.01
CA PRO A 919 -37.02 -29.96 1.96
C PRO A 919 -36.84 -28.74 2.88
N MET A 920 -36.35 -28.93 4.10
CA MET A 920 -36.12 -27.82 5.04
C MET A 920 -35.07 -26.81 4.59
N TYR A 921 -34.00 -27.27 3.94
CA TYR A 921 -32.97 -26.37 3.46
C TYR A 921 -33.46 -25.66 2.21
N GLN A 922 -34.20 -26.34 1.33
CA GLN A 922 -34.90 -25.70 0.22
C GLN A 922 -35.82 -24.57 0.71
N ASP A 923 -36.61 -24.83 1.74
CA ASP A 923 -37.51 -23.81 2.31
C ASP A 923 -36.71 -22.67 2.97
N ALA A 924 -35.58 -22.98 3.63
CA ALA A 924 -34.67 -21.97 4.16
C ALA A 924 -33.99 -21.13 3.07
N TYR A 925 -33.54 -21.72 1.95
CA TYR A 925 -33.01 -20.99 0.80
C TYR A 925 -34.06 -20.04 0.24
N VAL A 926 -35.29 -20.52 0.00
CA VAL A 926 -36.39 -19.68 -0.48
C VAL A 926 -36.63 -18.51 0.48
N TYR A 927 -36.68 -18.78 1.79
CA TYR A 927 -36.86 -17.75 2.80
C TYR A 927 -35.74 -16.70 2.79
N TRP A 928 -34.46 -17.11 2.85
CA TRP A 928 -33.32 -16.20 2.99
C TRP A 928 -32.92 -15.50 1.68
N ILE A 929 -33.22 -16.10 0.51
CA ILE A 929 -33.10 -15.41 -0.79
C ILE A 929 -34.18 -14.32 -0.89
N THR A 930 -35.40 -14.60 -0.43
CA THR A 930 -36.51 -13.63 -0.45
C THR A 930 -36.35 -12.55 0.62
N ASN A 931 -35.73 -12.89 1.75
CA ASN A 931 -35.55 -12.03 2.91
C ASN A 931 -34.06 -12.00 3.33
N PRO A 932 -33.18 -11.38 2.53
CA PRO A 932 -31.76 -11.34 2.83
C PRO A 932 -31.49 -10.62 4.17
N PRO A 933 -30.58 -11.14 5.01
CA PRO A 933 -30.29 -10.55 6.30
C PRO A 933 -29.61 -9.18 6.16
N VAL A 934 -30.00 -8.24 7.01
CA VAL A 934 -29.32 -6.93 7.11
C VAL A 934 -28.13 -7.09 8.07
N PRO A 935 -26.89 -6.82 7.64
CA PRO A 935 -25.73 -6.89 8.53
C PRO A 935 -25.85 -5.91 9.70
N GLU A 936 -25.49 -6.35 10.90
CA GLU A 936 -25.34 -5.48 12.08
C GLU A 936 -24.17 -4.49 11.82
N THR A 937 -24.35 -3.20 12.12
CA THR A 937 -23.36 -2.16 11.80
C THR A 937 -22.17 -2.10 12.77
N ASP A 938 -22.31 -2.71 13.94
CA ASP A 938 -21.35 -2.72 15.05
C ASP A 938 -20.48 -3.99 15.09
N ARG A 939 -20.63 -4.87 14.09
CA ARG A 939 -19.95 -6.15 14.01
C ARG A 939 -19.25 -6.35 12.68
N GLU A 940 -18.08 -6.97 12.73
CA GLU A 940 -17.46 -7.50 11.53
C GLU A 940 -18.13 -8.82 11.12
N TYR A 941 -18.13 -9.14 9.83
CA TYR A 941 -18.56 -10.46 9.34
C TYR A 941 -17.40 -11.02 8.52
N SER A 942 -16.76 -12.11 8.99
CA SER A 942 -15.55 -12.70 8.38
C SER A 942 -15.87 -13.46 7.09
N GLY A 943 -16.56 -12.82 6.15
CA GLY A 943 -17.11 -13.36 4.91
C GLY A 943 -18.61 -13.11 4.81
N SER A 944 -19.05 -12.55 3.68
CA SER A 944 -20.43 -12.11 3.53
C SER A 944 -21.41 -13.26 3.35
N PHE A 945 -22.62 -13.10 3.89
CA PHE A 945 -23.81 -13.87 3.49
C PHE A 945 -23.86 -14.08 1.98
N ASP A 946 -23.61 -13.01 1.22
CA ASP A 946 -23.57 -12.99 -0.25
C ASP A 946 -22.58 -14.02 -0.83
N THR A 947 -21.44 -14.23 -0.17
CA THR A 947 -20.42 -15.18 -0.61
C THR A 947 -20.85 -16.60 -0.34
N GLY A 948 -21.35 -16.88 0.87
CA GLY A 948 -21.80 -18.22 1.23
C GLY A 948 -22.99 -18.69 0.40
N ILE A 949 -23.99 -17.81 0.20
CA ILE A 949 -25.14 -18.14 -0.65
C ILE A 949 -24.71 -18.35 -2.11
N ALA A 950 -23.78 -17.52 -2.63
CA ALA A 950 -23.25 -17.69 -3.99
C ALA A 950 -22.51 -19.03 -4.17
N THR A 951 -21.69 -19.45 -3.20
CA THR A 951 -21.02 -20.76 -3.21
C THR A 951 -22.02 -21.91 -3.23
N HIS A 952 -23.08 -21.83 -2.42
CA HIS A 952 -24.13 -22.85 -2.40
C HIS A 952 -24.92 -22.88 -3.71
N MET A 953 -25.24 -21.72 -4.28
CA MET A 953 -25.94 -21.63 -5.58
C MET A 953 -25.08 -22.16 -6.72
N MET A 954 -23.76 -21.92 -6.69
CA MET A 954 -22.80 -22.53 -7.62
C MET A 954 -22.87 -24.06 -7.52
N ASN A 955 -22.83 -24.61 -6.31
CA ASN A 955 -22.94 -26.07 -6.11
C ASN A 955 -24.29 -26.63 -6.59
N TYR A 956 -25.40 -25.91 -6.37
CA TYR A 956 -26.71 -26.26 -6.92
C TYR A 956 -26.70 -26.29 -8.45
N PHE A 957 -26.17 -25.24 -9.07
CA PHE A 957 -26.11 -25.11 -10.52
C PHE A 957 -25.23 -26.19 -11.16
N VAL A 958 -24.08 -26.50 -10.55
CA VAL A 958 -23.11 -27.44 -11.13
C VAL A 958 -23.46 -28.89 -10.84
N TYR A 959 -23.96 -29.23 -9.64
CA TYR A 959 -23.98 -30.62 -9.17
C TYR A 959 -25.33 -31.16 -8.70
N ALA A 960 -26.34 -30.34 -8.39
CA ALA A 960 -27.64 -30.87 -7.95
C ALA A 960 -28.30 -31.70 -9.06
N ALA A 961 -28.98 -32.79 -8.69
CA ALA A 961 -29.69 -33.60 -9.68
C ALA A 961 -30.73 -32.71 -10.37
N THR A 962 -30.71 -32.67 -11.71
CA THR A 962 -31.66 -31.89 -12.52
C THR A 962 -33.08 -32.25 -12.13
N GLY A 963 -33.73 -31.32 -11.43
CA GLY A 963 -35.04 -31.48 -10.84
C GLY A 963 -35.67 -30.11 -10.69
N ASN A 964 -36.97 -30.03 -10.98
CA ASN A 964 -37.73 -28.78 -11.09
C ASN A 964 -37.55 -27.82 -9.89
N LYS A 965 -37.35 -28.34 -8.66
CA LYS A 965 -37.20 -27.51 -7.47
C LYS A 965 -35.80 -26.90 -7.27
N ALA A 966 -34.74 -27.57 -7.71
CA ALA A 966 -33.38 -27.01 -7.64
C ALA A 966 -33.21 -25.87 -8.65
N GLU A 967 -33.69 -26.08 -9.87
CA GLU A 967 -33.77 -25.06 -10.92
C GLU A 967 -34.59 -23.86 -10.44
N GLN A 968 -35.75 -24.08 -9.81
CA GLN A 968 -36.56 -23.00 -9.21
C GLN A 968 -35.82 -22.18 -8.15
N ILE A 969 -34.93 -22.78 -7.35
CA ILE A 969 -34.17 -22.05 -6.32
C ILE A 969 -33.08 -21.21 -6.96
N VAL A 970 -32.37 -21.75 -7.96
CA VAL A 970 -31.36 -20.99 -8.73
C VAL A 970 -32.04 -19.86 -9.51
N ASP A 971 -33.21 -20.11 -10.09
CA ASP A 971 -34.04 -19.09 -10.75
C ASP A 971 -34.48 -18.00 -9.77
N LEU A 972 -34.94 -18.39 -8.58
CA LEU A 972 -35.30 -17.43 -7.53
C LEU A 972 -34.08 -16.60 -7.09
N PHE A 973 -32.91 -17.22 -6.96
CA PHE A 973 -31.66 -16.51 -6.65
C PHE A 973 -31.27 -15.54 -7.77
N PHE A 974 -31.42 -15.93 -9.03
CA PHE A 974 -31.21 -15.04 -10.17
C PHE A 974 -32.17 -13.84 -10.12
N GLU A 975 -33.46 -14.06 -9.84
CA GLU A 975 -34.50 -13.02 -9.84
C GLU A 975 -34.48 -12.10 -8.62
N LYS A 976 -34.09 -12.61 -7.44
CA LYS A 976 -34.18 -11.91 -6.15
C LYS A 976 -32.84 -11.64 -5.47
N GLY A 977 -31.78 -12.32 -5.89
CA GLY A 977 -30.44 -12.15 -5.35
C GLY A 977 -29.91 -10.75 -5.59
N CYS A 978 -29.11 -10.24 -4.65
CA CYS A 978 -28.54 -8.91 -4.78
C CYS A 978 -27.39 -8.93 -5.82
N SER A 979 -27.03 -7.75 -6.32
CA SER A 979 -25.93 -7.57 -7.28
C SER A 979 -24.63 -8.23 -6.80
N LYS A 980 -24.31 -8.08 -5.51
CA LYS A 980 -23.08 -8.63 -4.91
C LYS A 980 -23.06 -10.17 -4.88
N SER A 981 -24.18 -10.82 -4.55
CA SER A 981 -24.25 -12.28 -4.54
C SER A 981 -24.23 -12.85 -5.95
N ASN A 982 -24.92 -12.21 -6.90
CA ASN A 982 -24.92 -12.63 -8.31
C ASN A 982 -23.53 -12.45 -8.96
N SER A 983 -22.86 -11.32 -8.75
CA SER A 983 -21.46 -11.12 -9.18
C SER A 983 -20.55 -12.21 -8.62
N ARG A 984 -20.64 -12.48 -7.31
CA ARG A 984 -19.79 -13.51 -6.68
C ARG A 984 -20.09 -14.93 -7.20
N PHE A 985 -21.34 -15.23 -7.52
CA PHE A 985 -21.73 -16.52 -8.12
C PHE A 985 -21.08 -16.71 -9.49
N ILE A 986 -21.11 -15.70 -10.36
CA ILE A 986 -20.44 -15.73 -11.67
C ILE A 986 -18.92 -15.85 -11.50
N ASP A 987 -18.32 -15.07 -10.60
CA ASP A 987 -16.87 -15.12 -10.33
C ASP A 987 -16.41 -16.51 -9.89
N LEU A 988 -17.14 -17.14 -8.96
CA LEU A 988 -16.82 -18.47 -8.41
C LEU A 988 -16.84 -19.55 -9.48
N ILE A 989 -17.82 -19.52 -10.40
CA ILE A 989 -17.85 -20.42 -11.55
C ILE A 989 -16.61 -20.20 -12.44
N GLY A 990 -16.26 -18.94 -12.72
CA GLY A 990 -15.08 -18.61 -13.53
C GLY A 990 -13.79 -19.20 -12.93
N HIS A 991 -13.58 -19.02 -11.63
CA HIS A 991 -12.35 -19.46 -10.97
C HIS A 991 -12.30 -20.98 -10.79
N HIS A 992 -13.36 -21.60 -10.26
CA HIS A 992 -13.33 -23.01 -9.83
C HIS A 992 -13.79 -24.01 -10.89
N ILE A 993 -14.55 -23.56 -11.89
CA ILE A 993 -15.06 -24.45 -12.96
C ILE A 993 -14.33 -24.20 -14.28
N ILE A 994 -13.98 -22.94 -14.60
CA ILE A 994 -13.42 -22.59 -15.91
C ILE A 994 -11.89 -22.41 -15.88
N ASP A 995 -11.27 -21.81 -14.85
CA ASP A 995 -9.82 -21.53 -14.85
C ASP A 995 -8.93 -22.57 -14.14
N GLU A 996 -9.46 -23.42 -13.26
CA GLU A 996 -8.68 -24.50 -12.63
C GLU A 996 -8.41 -25.68 -13.61
N GLU A 997 -7.14 -26.06 -13.80
CA GLU A 997 -6.78 -27.38 -14.36
C GLU A 997 -7.28 -28.44 -13.38
N HIS A 998 -8.44 -29.06 -13.64
CA HIS A 998 -9.11 -29.94 -12.69
C HIS A 998 -8.19 -31.02 -12.08
N SER A 999 -7.80 -30.83 -10.82
CA SER A 999 -7.21 -31.86 -9.96
C SER A 999 -7.93 -31.94 -8.60
N SER A 1000 -9.24 -32.17 -8.60
CA SER A 1000 -9.93 -32.71 -7.40
C SER A 1000 -11.25 -33.42 -7.73
N SER A 1001 -11.15 -34.73 -7.95
CA SER A 1001 -12.09 -35.80 -7.57
C SER A 1001 -13.54 -35.91 -8.09
N SER A 1002 -14.20 -34.90 -8.67
CA SER A 1002 -15.56 -35.07 -9.22
C SER A 1002 -15.61 -34.84 -10.74
N LYS A 1003 -16.09 -35.85 -11.49
CA LYS A 1003 -16.42 -35.65 -12.91
C LYS A 1003 -17.57 -34.64 -12.97
N LEU A 1004 -17.37 -33.54 -13.71
CA LEU A 1004 -18.44 -32.60 -14.02
C LEU A 1004 -19.60 -33.33 -14.73
N PRO A 1005 -20.86 -32.94 -14.51
CA PRO A 1005 -22.00 -33.58 -15.18
C PRO A 1005 -21.97 -33.40 -16.70
N GLU A 1006 -22.51 -34.39 -17.41
CA GLU A 1006 -22.72 -34.31 -18.85
C GLU A 1006 -23.71 -33.17 -19.17
N GLY A 1007 -23.36 -32.28 -20.11
CA GLY A 1007 -24.18 -31.12 -20.47
C GLY A 1007 -23.88 -29.81 -19.74
N ILE A 1008 -22.92 -29.78 -18.80
CA ILE A 1008 -22.55 -28.54 -18.08
C ILE A 1008 -22.09 -27.41 -19.02
N SER A 1009 -21.41 -27.74 -20.12
CA SER A 1009 -20.98 -26.77 -21.15
C SER A 1009 -22.17 -26.01 -21.74
N GLN A 1010 -23.26 -26.72 -22.06
CA GLN A 1010 -24.49 -26.10 -22.57
C GLN A 1010 -25.16 -25.25 -21.48
N SER A 1011 -25.19 -25.74 -20.24
CA SER A 1011 -25.77 -25.01 -19.11
C SER A 1011 -25.04 -23.69 -18.83
N LEU A 1012 -23.70 -23.68 -18.91
CA LEU A 1012 -22.89 -22.47 -18.78
C LEU A 1012 -23.19 -21.48 -19.91
N LYS A 1013 -23.29 -21.97 -21.15
CA LYS A 1013 -23.65 -21.14 -22.31
C LYS A 1013 -25.04 -20.53 -22.14
N ASP A 1014 -26.03 -21.32 -21.75
CA ASP A 1014 -27.41 -20.88 -21.55
C ASP A 1014 -27.51 -19.87 -20.40
N LEU A 1015 -26.75 -20.08 -19.32
CA LEU A 1015 -26.67 -19.14 -18.20
C LEU A 1015 -26.10 -17.78 -18.64
N TRP A 1016 -25.00 -17.76 -19.39
CA TRP A 1016 -24.41 -16.51 -19.88
C TRP A 1016 -25.38 -15.77 -20.82
N HIS A 1017 -26.00 -16.46 -21.79
CA HIS A 1017 -27.02 -15.86 -22.65
C HIS A 1017 -28.20 -15.30 -21.84
N ARG A 1018 -28.68 -16.04 -20.84
CA ARG A 1018 -29.78 -15.59 -19.99
C ARG A 1018 -29.45 -14.29 -19.25
N TYR A 1019 -28.23 -14.15 -18.73
CA TYR A 1019 -27.77 -12.90 -18.11
C TYR A 1019 -27.72 -11.75 -19.14
N LEU A 1020 -27.25 -12.02 -20.37
CA LEU A 1020 -27.22 -11.01 -21.43
C LEU A 1020 -28.63 -10.57 -21.88
N ASP A 1021 -29.57 -11.50 -21.97
CA ASP A 1021 -30.95 -11.23 -22.40
C ASP A 1021 -31.76 -10.49 -21.33
N HIS A 1022 -31.57 -10.82 -20.05
CA HIS A 1022 -32.31 -10.20 -18.94
C HIS A 1022 -31.82 -8.78 -18.61
N ARG A 1023 -30.62 -8.40 -19.06
CA ARG A 1023 -29.97 -7.09 -18.81
C ARG A 1023 -29.96 -6.66 -17.34
N PRO A 1024 -29.32 -7.44 -16.44
CA PRO A 1024 -29.17 -7.09 -15.04
C PRO A 1024 -28.20 -5.92 -14.87
N GLU A 1025 -27.93 -5.53 -13.61
CA GLU A 1025 -26.92 -4.50 -13.32
C GLU A 1025 -25.58 -4.82 -14.01
N GLN A 1026 -24.97 -3.80 -14.63
CA GLN A 1026 -23.73 -3.94 -15.41
C GLN A 1026 -22.63 -4.67 -14.63
N LYS A 1027 -22.53 -4.41 -13.32
CA LYS A 1027 -21.55 -5.03 -12.41
C LYS A 1027 -21.61 -6.55 -12.35
N ILE A 1028 -22.76 -7.16 -12.62
CA ILE A 1028 -22.88 -8.62 -12.69
C ILE A 1028 -22.31 -9.14 -14.01
N LEU A 1029 -22.59 -8.45 -15.11
CA LEU A 1029 -22.09 -8.82 -16.44
C LEU A 1029 -20.56 -8.67 -16.53
N GLU A 1030 -20.01 -7.67 -15.84
CA GLU A 1030 -18.56 -7.43 -15.74
C GLU A 1030 -17.78 -8.65 -15.23
N CYS A 1031 -18.37 -9.46 -14.35
CA CYS A 1031 -17.77 -10.67 -13.76
C CYS A 1031 -17.55 -11.82 -14.74
N PHE A 1032 -18.22 -11.82 -15.90
CA PHE A 1032 -18.00 -12.86 -16.93
C PHE A 1032 -16.60 -12.79 -17.56
N SER A 1033 -15.80 -11.76 -17.26
CA SER A 1033 -14.39 -11.71 -17.69
C SER A 1033 -13.57 -12.90 -17.16
N PHE A 1034 -13.94 -13.48 -16.01
CA PHE A 1034 -13.29 -14.67 -15.46
C PHE A 1034 -13.63 -15.98 -16.19
N TRP A 1035 -14.60 -15.95 -17.11
CA TRP A 1035 -14.99 -17.14 -17.90
C TRP A 1035 -14.19 -17.26 -19.21
N VAL A 1036 -13.29 -16.31 -19.46
CA VAL A 1036 -12.36 -16.33 -20.59
C VAL A 1036 -11.06 -17.01 -20.14
N SER A 1037 -10.81 -18.23 -20.62
CA SER A 1037 -9.60 -19.00 -20.30
C SER A 1037 -9.21 -19.94 -21.44
N ASN A 1038 -7.91 -20.21 -21.58
CA ASN A 1038 -7.36 -21.25 -22.45
C ASN A 1038 -7.14 -22.59 -21.75
N LYS A 1039 -7.32 -22.66 -20.42
CA LYS A 1039 -7.03 -23.86 -19.64
C LYS A 1039 -8.17 -24.89 -19.70
N SER A 1040 -9.41 -24.43 -19.93
CA SER A 1040 -10.59 -25.29 -19.97
C SER A 1040 -11.17 -25.44 -21.38
N SER A 1041 -11.60 -26.66 -21.72
CA SER A 1041 -12.30 -26.98 -22.97
C SER A 1041 -13.83 -26.85 -22.85
N LEU A 1042 -14.36 -26.36 -21.71
CA LEU A 1042 -15.81 -26.29 -21.46
C LEU A 1042 -16.52 -25.28 -22.37
N LEU A 1043 -15.86 -24.18 -22.73
CA LEU A 1043 -16.36 -23.18 -23.67
C LEU A 1043 -15.40 -23.07 -24.86
N SER A 1044 -15.88 -23.32 -26.07
CA SER A 1044 -15.05 -23.20 -27.28
C SER A 1044 -14.61 -21.75 -27.49
N MET A 1045 -13.45 -21.56 -28.13
CA MET A 1045 -12.92 -20.22 -28.45
C MET A 1045 -13.94 -19.35 -29.20
N ASP A 1046 -14.66 -19.93 -30.16
CA ASP A 1046 -15.70 -19.21 -30.92
C ASP A 1046 -16.85 -18.76 -30.01
N THR A 1047 -17.25 -19.59 -29.04
CA THR A 1047 -18.28 -19.24 -28.03
C THR A 1047 -17.79 -18.16 -27.08
N GLN A 1048 -16.52 -18.23 -26.64
CA GLN A 1048 -15.94 -17.21 -25.75
C GLN A 1048 -15.89 -15.84 -26.45
N ILE A 1049 -15.47 -15.78 -27.72
CA ILE A 1049 -15.42 -14.53 -28.52
C ILE A 1049 -16.84 -13.94 -28.68
N GLU A 1050 -17.84 -14.77 -29.01
CA GLU A 1050 -19.23 -14.34 -29.16
C GLU A 1050 -19.80 -13.74 -27.86
N LEU A 1051 -19.64 -14.46 -26.75
CA LEU A 1051 -20.22 -14.09 -25.47
C LEU A 1051 -19.51 -12.90 -24.82
N ILE A 1052 -18.16 -12.82 -24.91
CA ILE A 1052 -17.43 -11.67 -24.38
C ILE A 1052 -17.74 -10.39 -25.17
N LEU A 1053 -17.85 -10.49 -26.50
CA LEU A 1053 -18.25 -9.36 -27.34
C LEU A 1053 -19.65 -8.86 -26.97
N SER A 1054 -20.60 -9.77 -26.76
CA SER A 1054 -21.96 -9.44 -26.34
C SER A 1054 -22.01 -8.84 -24.93
N THR A 1055 -21.14 -9.32 -24.03
CA THR A 1055 -20.96 -8.77 -22.68
C THR A 1055 -20.45 -7.34 -22.75
N LEU A 1056 -19.38 -7.08 -23.50
CA LEU A 1056 -18.80 -5.75 -23.69
C LEU A 1056 -19.78 -4.77 -24.32
N LYS A 1057 -20.65 -5.22 -25.24
CA LYS A 1057 -21.73 -4.40 -25.80
C LYS A 1057 -22.78 -4.02 -24.75
N SER A 1058 -23.01 -4.87 -23.75
CA SER A 1058 -24.01 -4.66 -22.71
C SER A 1058 -23.46 -3.88 -21.51
N THR A 1059 -22.16 -3.92 -21.28
CA THR A 1059 -21.45 -3.22 -20.19
C THR A 1059 -20.78 -1.92 -20.64
N ASP A 1060 -21.01 -1.49 -21.87
CA ASP A 1060 -20.33 -0.34 -22.49
C ASP A 1060 -18.79 -0.43 -22.38
N GLY A 1061 -18.25 -1.64 -22.54
CA GLY A 1061 -16.82 -1.92 -22.52
C GLY A 1061 -16.23 -2.22 -21.13
N LYS A 1062 -17.02 -2.27 -20.06
CA LYS A 1062 -16.53 -2.56 -18.70
C LYS A 1062 -16.43 -4.06 -18.41
N LEU A 1063 -15.44 -4.43 -17.59
CA LEU A 1063 -15.22 -5.79 -17.08
C LEU A 1063 -14.71 -5.74 -15.63
N SER A 1064 -14.87 -6.82 -14.87
CA SER A 1064 -14.35 -6.87 -13.49
C SER A 1064 -12.83 -7.07 -13.47
N PHE A 1065 -12.29 -7.79 -14.46
CA PHE A 1065 -10.87 -8.09 -14.55
C PHE A 1065 -10.42 -8.31 -16.00
N LEU A 1066 -9.48 -7.50 -16.48
CA LEU A 1066 -9.05 -7.48 -17.90
C LEU A 1066 -8.04 -8.59 -18.24
N HIS A 1067 -7.18 -8.98 -17.30
CA HIS A 1067 -6.04 -9.86 -17.54
C HIS A 1067 -6.37 -11.21 -18.22
N PRO A 1068 -7.46 -11.93 -17.87
CA PRO A 1068 -7.81 -13.20 -18.53
C PRO A 1068 -8.11 -13.01 -20.02
N LEU A 1069 -8.80 -11.92 -20.37
CA LEU A 1069 -9.09 -11.58 -21.76
C LEU A 1069 -7.82 -11.13 -22.49
N GLU A 1070 -7.01 -10.25 -21.89
CA GLU A 1070 -5.73 -9.78 -22.45
C GLU A 1070 -4.82 -10.95 -22.85
N GLY A 1071 -4.68 -11.95 -21.98
CA GLY A 1071 -3.91 -13.16 -22.27
C GLY A 1071 -4.43 -13.99 -23.45
N GLN A 1072 -5.69 -13.80 -23.87
CA GLN A 1072 -6.31 -14.51 -25.00
C GLN A 1072 -6.44 -13.68 -26.27
N LEU A 1073 -6.34 -12.34 -26.21
CA LEU A 1073 -6.63 -11.45 -27.35
C LEU A 1073 -5.84 -11.81 -28.61
N MET A 1074 -4.56 -12.17 -28.47
CA MET A 1074 -3.73 -12.58 -29.61
C MET A 1074 -4.20 -13.90 -30.24
N SER A 1075 -4.63 -14.87 -29.43
CA SER A 1075 -5.22 -16.13 -29.90
C SER A 1075 -6.57 -15.90 -30.56
N PHE A 1076 -7.39 -15.04 -29.99
CA PHE A 1076 -8.67 -14.63 -30.56
C PHE A 1076 -8.46 -13.89 -31.89
N ALA A 1077 -7.45 -13.02 -32.00
CA ALA A 1077 -7.18 -12.25 -33.21
C ALA A 1077 -6.77 -13.16 -34.37
N LYS A 1078 -6.00 -14.22 -34.09
CA LYS A 1078 -5.63 -15.24 -35.08
C LYS A 1078 -6.85 -16.05 -35.57
N ARG A 1079 -7.90 -16.17 -34.74
CA ARG A 1079 -9.11 -16.93 -35.06
C ARG A 1079 -10.19 -16.08 -35.73
N SER A 1080 -10.49 -14.91 -35.17
CA SER A 1080 -11.54 -13.98 -35.62
C SER A 1080 -11.08 -12.51 -35.48
N PRO A 1081 -10.23 -12.03 -36.41
CA PRO A 1081 -9.62 -10.69 -36.31
C PRO A 1081 -10.65 -9.55 -36.34
N GLU A 1082 -11.76 -9.71 -37.05
CA GLU A 1082 -12.82 -8.69 -37.12
C GLU A 1082 -13.54 -8.50 -35.77
N GLN A 1083 -13.91 -9.60 -35.10
CA GLN A 1083 -14.56 -9.52 -33.79
C GLN A 1083 -13.59 -9.01 -32.72
N VAL A 1084 -12.30 -9.34 -32.83
CA VAL A 1084 -11.29 -8.80 -31.90
C VAL A 1084 -11.06 -7.31 -32.09
N LEU A 1085 -11.10 -6.80 -33.32
CA LEU A 1085 -11.10 -5.35 -33.56
C LEU A 1085 -12.28 -4.67 -32.86
N GLU A 1086 -13.47 -5.27 -32.93
CA GLU A 1086 -14.66 -4.76 -32.23
C GLU A 1086 -14.51 -4.84 -30.70
N ILE A 1087 -13.94 -5.93 -30.16
CA ILE A 1087 -13.61 -6.06 -28.73
C ILE A 1087 -12.63 -4.96 -28.30
N CYS A 1088 -11.57 -4.70 -29.08
CA CYS A 1088 -10.59 -3.65 -28.78
C CYS A 1088 -11.23 -2.26 -28.81
N GLU A 1089 -12.12 -1.99 -29.77
CA GLU A 1089 -12.90 -0.77 -29.83
C GLU A 1089 -13.77 -0.58 -28.57
N LEU A 1090 -14.52 -1.59 -28.17
CA LEU A 1090 -15.37 -1.52 -26.98
C LEU A 1090 -14.55 -1.33 -25.69
N LEU A 1091 -13.47 -2.08 -25.51
CA LEU A 1091 -12.63 -2.00 -24.31
C LEU A 1091 -11.92 -0.65 -24.18
N ILE A 1092 -11.23 -0.22 -25.25
CA ILE A 1092 -10.33 0.94 -25.19
C ILE A 1092 -11.14 2.24 -25.37
N LEU A 1093 -11.96 2.35 -26.41
CA LEU A 1093 -12.73 3.58 -26.65
C LEU A 1093 -13.88 3.71 -25.66
N ASN A 1094 -14.75 2.71 -25.54
CA ASN A 1094 -15.94 2.85 -24.70
C ASN A 1094 -15.63 2.61 -23.21
N GLY A 1095 -14.92 1.54 -22.85
CA GLY A 1095 -14.66 1.14 -21.46
C GLY A 1095 -13.65 2.02 -20.73
N THR A 1096 -12.70 2.63 -21.47
CA THR A 1096 -11.59 3.39 -20.90
C THR A 1096 -11.66 4.89 -21.25
N ILE A 1097 -11.54 5.24 -22.53
CA ILE A 1097 -11.36 6.64 -22.97
C ILE A 1097 -12.63 7.48 -22.74
N ARG A 1098 -13.78 6.98 -23.19
CA ARG A 1098 -15.06 7.70 -23.09
C ARG A 1098 -15.65 7.62 -21.68
N ASN A 1099 -15.29 6.60 -20.90
CA ASN A 1099 -15.84 6.32 -19.58
C ASN A 1099 -14.81 6.53 -18.47
N LYS A 1100 -14.50 7.80 -18.17
CA LYS A 1100 -13.47 8.23 -17.20
C LYS A 1100 -13.69 7.81 -15.73
N SER A 1101 -14.75 7.06 -15.42
CA SER A 1101 -15.03 6.58 -14.06
C SER A 1101 -14.63 5.11 -13.84
N SER A 1102 -14.07 4.42 -14.84
CA SER A 1102 -13.57 3.06 -14.65
C SER A 1102 -12.19 3.09 -13.99
N GLU A 1103 -11.99 2.29 -12.93
CA GLU A 1103 -10.68 2.07 -12.30
C GLU A 1103 -9.73 1.22 -13.19
N GLN A 1104 -10.16 0.95 -14.44
CA GLN A 1104 -9.43 0.14 -15.40
C GLN A 1104 -8.34 1.00 -16.08
N TYR A 1105 -7.15 1.04 -15.49
CA TYR A 1105 -5.99 1.63 -16.14
C TYR A 1105 -5.45 0.69 -17.22
N LEU A 1106 -5.69 1.02 -18.49
CA LEU A 1106 -5.15 0.31 -19.64
C LEU A 1106 -3.80 0.89 -20.05
N TYR A 1107 -2.71 0.21 -19.67
CA TYR A 1107 -1.36 0.62 -20.04
C TYR A 1107 -0.99 0.03 -21.41
N LEU A 1108 -1.15 0.80 -22.49
CA LEU A 1108 -0.79 0.34 -23.84
C LEU A 1108 0.74 0.32 -24.02
N ARG A 1109 1.39 -0.76 -23.57
CA ARG A 1109 2.79 -1.10 -23.91
C ARG A 1109 2.94 -2.58 -24.28
N GLY A 1110 3.91 -2.88 -25.14
CA GLY A 1110 4.29 -4.25 -25.52
C GLY A 1110 3.16 -5.01 -26.22
N MET A 1111 2.42 -5.84 -25.48
CA MET A 1111 1.38 -6.74 -25.99
C MET A 1111 0.32 -6.04 -26.85
N TRP A 1112 -0.16 -4.87 -26.41
CA TRP A 1112 -1.17 -4.11 -27.16
C TRP A 1112 -0.63 -3.58 -28.49
N VAL A 1113 0.63 -3.12 -28.51
CA VAL A 1113 1.30 -2.69 -29.75
C VAL A 1113 1.45 -3.89 -30.69
N ASP A 1114 1.89 -5.04 -30.17
CA ASP A 1114 2.04 -6.28 -30.95
C ASP A 1114 0.68 -6.76 -31.52
N LEU A 1115 -0.39 -6.64 -30.73
CA LEU A 1115 -1.75 -6.97 -31.16
C LEU A 1115 -2.22 -6.06 -32.30
N PHE A 1116 -2.07 -4.74 -32.16
CA PHE A 1116 -2.46 -3.80 -33.21
C PHE A 1116 -1.59 -3.92 -34.46
N GLN A 1117 -0.29 -4.19 -34.31
CA GLN A 1117 0.59 -4.53 -35.44
C GLN A 1117 0.13 -5.79 -36.16
N PHE A 1118 -0.20 -6.86 -35.42
CA PHE A 1118 -0.76 -8.07 -36.01
C PHE A 1118 -2.07 -7.78 -36.76
N LEU A 1119 -3.01 -7.08 -36.13
CA LEU A 1119 -4.29 -6.70 -36.75
C LEU A 1119 -4.09 -5.84 -38.01
N TYR A 1120 -3.05 -5.00 -38.04
CA TYR A 1120 -2.69 -4.20 -39.21
C TYR A 1120 -2.16 -5.04 -40.38
N THR A 1121 -1.60 -6.23 -40.12
CA THR A 1121 -1.18 -7.18 -41.17
C THR A 1121 -2.32 -8.04 -41.73
N THR A 1122 -3.53 -7.96 -41.16
CA THR A 1122 -4.71 -8.71 -41.62
C THR A 1122 -5.46 -7.97 -42.74
N PRO A 1123 -6.47 -8.58 -43.40
CA PRO A 1123 -7.34 -7.88 -44.36
C PRO A 1123 -8.09 -6.66 -43.80
N PHE A 1124 -8.04 -6.44 -42.48
CA PHE A 1124 -8.70 -5.34 -41.79
C PHE A 1124 -7.79 -4.14 -41.49
N ALA A 1125 -6.62 -4.05 -42.12
CA ALA A 1125 -5.64 -2.96 -41.94
C ALA A 1125 -6.27 -1.56 -41.89
N ASN A 1126 -7.16 -1.23 -42.84
CA ASN A 1126 -7.84 0.07 -42.88
C ASN A 1126 -8.76 0.30 -41.67
N LYS A 1127 -9.43 -0.75 -41.17
CA LYS A 1127 -10.26 -0.66 -39.95
C LYS A 1127 -9.38 -0.50 -38.72
N THR A 1128 -8.25 -1.20 -38.68
CA THR A 1128 -7.24 -1.09 -37.61
C THR A 1128 -6.67 0.33 -37.55
N GLU A 1129 -6.27 0.90 -38.68
CA GLU A 1129 -5.76 2.27 -38.79
C GLU A 1129 -6.82 3.30 -38.35
N ALA A 1130 -8.07 3.13 -38.79
CA ALA A 1130 -9.17 3.98 -38.39
C ALA A 1130 -9.45 3.89 -36.88
N LEU A 1131 -9.34 2.70 -36.28
CA LEU A 1131 -9.50 2.52 -34.83
C LEU A 1131 -8.35 3.17 -34.04
N VAL A 1132 -7.10 2.95 -34.45
CA VAL A 1132 -5.92 3.57 -33.82
C VAL A 1132 -6.00 5.10 -33.89
N SER A 1133 -6.40 5.65 -35.04
CA SER A 1133 -6.58 7.09 -35.22
C SER A 1133 -7.64 7.64 -34.25
N ARG A 1134 -8.79 6.97 -34.12
CA ARG A 1134 -9.84 7.35 -33.15
C ARG A 1134 -9.37 7.26 -31.71
N ILE A 1135 -8.64 6.19 -31.34
CA ILE A 1135 -8.07 6.00 -29.99
C ILE A 1135 -7.13 7.16 -29.65
N ILE A 1136 -6.27 7.58 -30.59
CA ILE A 1136 -5.36 8.71 -30.37
C ILE A 1136 -6.12 10.04 -30.31
N GLU A 1137 -7.07 10.26 -31.22
CA GLU A 1137 -7.87 11.49 -31.28
C GLU A 1137 -8.70 11.71 -30.00
N GLU A 1138 -9.28 10.65 -29.44
CA GLU A 1138 -10.14 10.73 -28.25
C GLU A 1138 -9.38 10.55 -26.93
N GLY A 1139 -8.39 9.65 -26.90
CA GLY A 1139 -7.64 9.29 -25.70
C GLY A 1139 -6.41 10.15 -25.40
N GLY A 1140 -5.87 10.87 -26.39
CA GLY A 1140 -4.76 11.80 -26.21
C GLY A 1140 -3.42 11.11 -25.91
N SER A 1141 -2.59 11.78 -25.09
CA SER A 1141 -1.15 11.49 -24.94
C SER A 1141 -0.76 10.08 -24.52
N GLU A 1142 -1.63 9.38 -23.80
CA GLU A 1142 -1.34 8.03 -23.28
C GLU A 1142 -1.29 6.97 -24.38
N TYR A 1143 -1.87 7.25 -25.55
CA TYR A 1143 -2.06 6.27 -26.62
C TYR A 1143 -1.15 6.50 -27.85
N TRP A 1144 -0.26 7.51 -27.80
CA TRP A 1144 0.63 7.85 -28.93
C TRP A 1144 1.63 6.76 -29.30
N ALA A 1145 1.90 5.81 -28.40
CA ALA A 1145 2.74 4.66 -28.72
C ALA A 1145 2.20 3.84 -29.90
N LEU A 1146 0.88 3.85 -30.13
CA LEU A 1146 0.25 3.18 -31.28
C LEU A 1146 0.48 3.90 -32.63
N LYS A 1147 0.98 5.15 -32.63
CA LYS A 1147 1.32 5.90 -33.85
C LYS A 1147 2.68 5.47 -34.43
N LYS A 1148 3.57 4.96 -33.59
CA LYS A 1148 4.89 4.48 -33.99
C LYS A 1148 4.78 3.10 -34.60
#